data_AF-A0A949G2B9-F1
#
_entry.id   AF-A0A949G2B9-F1
#
_cell.length_a   1.000
_cell.length_b   1.000
_cell.length_c   1.000
_cell.angle_alpha   90.00
_cell.angle_beta   90.00
_cell.angle_gamma   90.00
#
_symmetry.space_group_name_H-M   'P 1'
#
loop_
_entity.id
_entity.type
_entity.pdbx_description
1 polymer ?
#
loop_
_entity_poly.entity_id
_entity_poly.type
_entity_poly.pdbx_seq_one_letter_code
_entity_poly.pdbx_strand_id
1 'polypeptide(L)'
;MARRTTSPRHRRRRNGRASQQRRARLRGETLEQRLVLSTTPALDTDPLTAAQTSALVQGIDVLAQRLTQIQTTGLFGEEATALGESIGTLSPIGDQLRTGLAERLASLSGAITVLDVKNAFTAAAAADPVLSIPSVSAIRETLADQTRLWFSVPLTGSTPLPNYTLDLGQAPSTTATPSLLDGGLKLGDVKTTVSVGYSGTMQFGIDLAPGLANEQSFFLKFDNFDVFAQAAATGSSAVQDVEANFGIMRLGPADLDVSLDTRVRIDLQEGSDGVVALGELDGTATADLGTLFSLAAAGTGLSVRVPFSLSLGGLQQAVGSAQEIFIKASDLFDPTALALTLPSLKLADGKTAFDFTKLADITATDLGAFLSDLGRWVPELGRNFDLPLIDTSLTSLFGEDLLGDVNDVIAALKDPSGNWSFDTVDEMLEGLATKLSVPPATLGLTWNSATDAIEWRLPLSFTESATASFDSGSIAPSSLPLDVSGRGSATVDLTAAFTLTAGVSIRSTAGLTTLTSATLLSALNGGAGLTKNALVTGNDLVFTLRSGTTLGFDLDGLAGLGSDSTPGTATIGDLLTLLNGPSAAGKLQVKLTDNALVATDLTTPASKAATFSIAGPSVKVKVGTTDTVQVSLAPVALGLLAPPTTGGTINGISLESYSPRDRMYVKEDTLASLSIKLGGSLEAGASLGPLALSVYAGAASGSASVAIKLVDPGTGLADDGRIYLAEMDGGVADLASFAVTAPKLDGIFQLKVRPETLASSVFGINDALYQASPLTTTPSSPDIPYIRMQAGAAGSAWTFSVTPSQKLEQALQSLGDFSVDDLPALLDLFTTYLSTSDLWDIEIPWDGRTLGDILGITDVLASLPSFDLSGVLGRPTGGVWAVGSLNGLGQAFLDELDLALTGLSTLPDFSRLQRLSWSLDDLMVRWEGWVPGTSGFDLSFMGDLAAWAVEANLVFAALPASDPALTNFRLAFGRLLSLDATKTSAWLSGLTLTGLNLDGLMLGGLDGFGDLIEGLFPTVSGLSVNVTPSLGTVPSTTTKALV
;
A
#
# COMPACT_ATOMS: atom_id res chain seq x y z
N MET A 1 -7.34 16.30 -54.48
CA MET A 1 -7.38 17.33 -55.56
C MET A 1 -5.95 17.62 -56.04
N ALA A 2 -5.75 18.41 -57.10
CA ALA A 2 -4.54 18.33 -57.93
C ALA A 2 -3.89 19.68 -58.34
N ARG A 3 -2.65 19.57 -58.87
CA ARG A 3 -1.74 20.60 -59.42
C ARG A 3 -0.96 21.41 -58.36
N ARG A 4 0.30 21.87 -58.52
CA ARG A 4 1.46 21.76 -59.46
C ARG A 4 2.01 23.18 -59.72
N THR A 5 3.35 23.33 -59.64
CA THR A 5 4.19 24.37 -60.31
C THR A 5 3.97 25.86 -59.89
N THR A 6 4.94 26.80 -59.93
CA THR A 6 6.31 26.83 -60.49
C THR A 6 7.22 27.85 -59.76
N SER A 7 8.54 27.81 -60.00
CA SER A 7 9.54 28.89 -59.74
C SER A 7 9.87 29.64 -61.08
N PRO A 8 10.79 30.64 -61.23
CA PRO A 8 11.71 31.30 -60.27
C PRO A 8 12.00 32.83 -60.43
N ARG A 9 12.84 33.37 -59.51
CA ARG A 9 13.86 34.47 -59.64
C ARG A 9 13.50 35.94 -60.04
N HIS A 10 14.09 36.87 -59.26
CA HIS A 10 14.93 38.06 -59.61
C HIS A 10 14.50 39.53 -59.30
N ARG A 11 15.39 40.18 -58.52
CA ARG A 11 15.97 41.56 -58.63
C ARG A 11 15.23 42.83 -58.11
N ARG A 12 15.83 43.36 -57.03
CA ARG A 12 16.36 44.75 -56.82
C ARG A 12 15.41 45.95 -56.57
N ARG A 13 15.71 46.64 -55.43
CA ARG A 13 15.70 48.12 -55.19
C ARG A 13 14.29 48.77 -55.07
N ARG A 14 14.09 49.91 -54.39
CA ARG A 14 14.98 50.87 -53.68
C ARG A 14 14.20 51.76 -52.68
N ASN A 15 14.87 52.22 -51.60
CA ASN A 15 14.59 53.43 -50.76
C ASN A 15 13.21 53.52 -50.02
N GLY A 16 13.07 54.20 -48.87
CA GLY A 16 14.05 54.80 -47.94
C GLY A 16 13.68 56.22 -47.44
N ARG A 17 14.42 56.72 -46.41
CA ARG A 17 14.36 58.08 -45.76
C ARG A 17 13.22 58.29 -44.72
N ALA A 18 13.36 59.12 -43.68
CA ALA A 18 14.46 59.94 -43.08
C ALA A 18 14.21 60.07 -41.54
N SER A 19 14.94 60.79 -40.66
CA SER A 19 15.85 61.97 -40.74
C SER A 19 16.85 61.98 -39.54
N GLN A 20 18.13 62.40 -39.69
CA GLN A 20 18.71 63.75 -39.42
C GLN A 20 18.60 64.27 -37.95
N GLN A 21 19.49 65.08 -37.35
CA GLN A 21 20.76 65.78 -37.71
C GLN A 21 21.50 66.20 -36.38
N ARG A 22 22.67 66.87 -36.25
CA ARG A 22 23.73 67.47 -37.11
C ARG A 22 25.00 67.72 -36.27
N ARG A 23 26.22 67.46 -36.77
CA ARG A 23 27.43 68.32 -36.58
C ARG A 23 28.45 68.13 -37.73
N ALA A 24 29.30 69.13 -37.99
CA ALA A 24 30.24 69.19 -39.14
C ALA A 24 31.66 68.77 -38.69
N ARG A 25 32.55 68.16 -39.49
CA ARG A 25 32.93 68.27 -40.92
C ARG A 25 33.76 69.53 -41.25
N LEU A 26 35.06 69.36 -41.46
CA LEU A 26 35.81 69.84 -42.64
C LEU A 26 37.23 69.23 -42.72
N ARG A 27 37.73 69.13 -43.95
CA ARG A 27 39.09 68.80 -44.49
C ARG A 27 40.27 68.73 -43.49
N GLY A 28 41.21 67.79 -43.54
CA GLY A 28 41.37 66.60 -44.40
C GLY A 28 42.52 66.68 -45.42
N GLU A 29 43.39 65.68 -45.44
CA GLU A 29 44.43 65.45 -46.46
C GLU A 29 44.76 63.95 -46.52
N THR A 30 44.93 63.39 -47.72
CA THR A 30 45.38 62.00 -47.90
C THR A 30 46.91 61.99 -47.87
N LEU A 31 47.49 61.90 -46.67
CA LEU A 31 48.89 61.50 -46.57
C LEU A 31 49.02 60.05 -47.06
N GLU A 32 49.97 59.85 -47.95
CA GLU A 32 50.16 58.60 -48.68
C GLU A 32 50.47 57.45 -47.73
N GLN A 33 50.16 56.22 -48.17
CA GLN A 33 50.60 54.99 -47.53
C GLN A 33 52.12 54.88 -47.67
N ARG A 34 52.85 55.62 -46.83
CA ARG A 34 54.30 55.58 -46.75
C ARG A 34 54.65 54.16 -46.32
N LEU A 35 55.12 53.37 -47.29
CA LEU A 35 55.56 51.99 -47.08
C LEU A 35 56.87 52.02 -46.27
N VAL A 36 56.75 52.34 -45.00
CA VAL A 36 57.80 52.11 -44.01
C VAL A 36 57.92 50.59 -43.95
N LEU A 37 58.90 50.06 -44.66
CA LEU A 37 59.48 48.76 -44.37
C LEU A 37 60.13 48.86 -42.99
N SER A 38 59.29 48.80 -41.96
CA SER A 38 59.71 48.50 -40.60
C SER A 38 60.09 47.02 -40.57
N THR A 39 61.22 46.71 -41.19
CA THR A 39 62.12 45.71 -40.61
C THR A 39 62.42 46.23 -39.21
N THR A 40 61.65 45.77 -38.23
CA THR A 40 62.06 45.87 -36.83
C THR A 40 63.51 45.39 -36.79
N PRO A 41 64.47 46.15 -36.25
CA PRO A 41 65.82 45.63 -36.08
C PRO A 41 65.69 44.32 -35.28
N ALA A 42 66.48 43.31 -35.63
CA ALA A 42 66.40 42.02 -34.97
C ALA A 42 66.88 42.17 -33.52
N LEU A 43 65.94 42.54 -32.63
CA LEU A 43 66.19 42.77 -31.20
C LEU A 43 66.84 41.54 -30.56
N ASP A 44 66.64 40.37 -31.16
CA ASP A 44 67.31 39.10 -30.92
C ASP A 44 68.82 39.20 -30.67
N THR A 45 69.55 40.16 -31.27
CA THR A 45 70.99 40.37 -31.02
C THR A 45 71.31 41.52 -30.05
N ASP A 46 70.32 42.19 -29.45
CA ASP A 46 70.55 43.19 -28.42
C ASP A 46 71.04 42.53 -27.12
N PRO A 47 72.09 43.08 -26.45
CA PRO A 47 72.59 42.56 -25.19
C PRO A 47 71.81 43.10 -23.99
N LEU A 48 71.49 42.20 -23.06
CA LEU A 48 71.10 42.50 -21.69
C LEU A 48 72.33 42.38 -20.78
N THR A 49 72.49 43.29 -19.83
CA THR A 49 73.56 43.23 -18.82
C THR A 49 73.21 42.24 -17.71
N ALA A 50 74.22 41.76 -16.97
CA ALA A 50 74.01 40.82 -15.86
C ALA A 50 73.03 41.32 -14.77
N ALA A 51 72.96 42.64 -14.54
CA ALA A 51 71.98 43.24 -13.64
C ALA A 51 70.55 43.13 -14.20
N GLN A 52 70.36 43.43 -15.48
CA GLN A 52 69.06 43.31 -16.17
C GLN A 52 68.60 41.84 -16.27
N THR A 53 69.52 40.90 -16.52
CA THR A 53 69.24 39.46 -16.42
C THR A 53 68.75 39.07 -15.02
N SER A 54 69.43 39.57 -13.98
CA SER A 54 69.03 39.34 -12.58
C SER A 54 67.67 39.93 -12.23
N ALA A 55 67.38 41.16 -12.69
CA ALA A 55 66.11 41.84 -12.45
C ALA A 55 64.95 41.11 -13.15
N LEU A 56 65.16 40.59 -14.36
CA LEU A 56 64.16 39.79 -15.08
C LEU A 56 63.79 38.50 -14.33
N VAL A 57 64.80 37.74 -13.89
CA VAL A 57 64.59 36.50 -13.13
C VAL A 57 63.91 36.79 -11.78
N GLN A 58 64.41 37.78 -11.04
CA GLN A 58 63.87 38.16 -9.73
C GLN A 58 62.41 38.66 -9.84
N GLY A 59 62.09 39.46 -10.86
CA GLY A 59 60.74 39.99 -11.04
C GLY A 59 59.70 38.92 -11.39
N ILE A 60 60.08 37.88 -12.14
CA ILE A 60 59.20 36.75 -12.44
C ILE A 60 58.98 35.86 -11.20
N ASP A 61 60.01 35.66 -10.37
CA ASP A 61 59.86 34.92 -9.11
C ASP A 61 59.00 35.68 -8.08
N VAL A 62 59.24 36.98 -7.88
CA VAL A 62 58.40 37.82 -6.98
C VAL A 62 56.96 37.87 -7.47
N LEU A 63 56.70 37.92 -8.79
CA LEU A 63 55.34 37.81 -9.32
C LEU A 63 54.71 36.45 -8.98
N ALA A 64 55.44 35.35 -9.17
CA ALA A 64 54.94 34.02 -8.82
C ALA A 64 54.60 33.92 -7.33
N GLN A 65 55.44 34.47 -6.44
CA GLN A 65 55.17 34.54 -5.00
C GLN A 65 53.92 35.39 -4.68
N ARG A 66 53.72 36.55 -5.33
CA ARG A 66 52.53 37.40 -5.14
C ARG A 66 51.26 36.71 -5.65
N LEU A 67 51.35 35.98 -6.77
CA LEU A 67 50.25 35.16 -7.28
C LEU A 67 49.96 33.93 -6.41
N THR A 68 50.93 33.41 -5.64
CA THR A 68 50.66 32.42 -4.58
C THR A 68 49.92 33.07 -3.40
N GLN A 69 50.29 34.30 -3.02
CA GLN A 69 49.67 35.00 -1.89
C GLN A 69 48.20 35.39 -2.13
N ILE A 70 47.83 35.76 -3.35
CA ILE A 70 46.44 36.17 -3.67
C ILE A 70 45.45 34.99 -3.73
N GLN A 71 45.92 33.74 -3.89
CA GLN A 71 45.09 32.53 -4.02
C GLN A 71 44.16 32.26 -2.84
N THR A 72 44.44 32.83 -1.67
CA THR A 72 43.62 32.66 -0.46
C THR A 72 42.79 33.91 -0.12
N THR A 73 42.61 34.83 -1.08
CA THR A 73 42.00 36.16 -0.84
C THR A 73 40.98 36.54 -1.91
N GLY A 74 39.89 37.20 -1.51
CA GLY A 74 38.77 37.56 -2.40
C GLY A 74 38.23 36.35 -3.17
N LEU A 75 37.84 36.57 -4.43
CA LEU A 75 37.30 35.55 -5.35
C LEU A 75 38.18 34.30 -5.53
N PHE A 76 39.46 34.31 -5.15
CA PHE A 76 40.30 33.11 -5.15
C PHE A 76 40.16 32.24 -3.89
N GLY A 77 39.93 32.88 -2.73
CA GLY A 77 39.68 32.21 -1.46
C GLY A 77 38.20 31.90 -1.23
N GLU A 78 37.30 32.55 -1.95
CA GLU A 78 35.86 32.28 -1.95
C GLU A 78 35.55 30.93 -2.64
N GLU A 79 34.61 30.19 -2.05
CA GLU A 79 34.16 28.90 -2.55
C GLU A 79 33.29 29.08 -3.80
N ALA A 80 33.61 28.37 -4.88
CA ALA A 80 32.82 28.42 -6.09
C ALA A 80 31.65 27.42 -6.01
N THR A 81 30.43 27.94 -6.10
CA THR A 81 29.20 27.17 -6.32
C THR A 81 29.39 26.22 -7.50
N ALA A 82 28.76 25.04 -7.47
CA ALA A 82 28.99 23.94 -8.41
C ALA A 82 30.35 23.22 -8.30
N LEU A 83 31.37 23.80 -7.64
CA LEU A 83 32.65 23.14 -7.40
C LEU A 83 32.82 22.69 -5.93
N GLY A 84 32.26 23.41 -4.96
CA GLY A 84 32.40 23.10 -3.52
C GLY A 84 33.81 23.35 -2.96
N GLU A 85 34.68 24.01 -3.73
CA GLU A 85 36.04 24.39 -3.36
C GLU A 85 36.39 25.78 -3.95
N SER A 86 37.44 26.41 -3.44
CA SER A 86 37.92 27.70 -3.98
C SER A 86 38.75 27.49 -5.26
N ILE A 87 38.56 28.35 -6.26
CA ILE A 87 39.27 28.26 -7.54
C ILE A 87 40.79 28.49 -7.39
N GLY A 88 41.21 29.24 -6.36
CA GLY A 88 42.63 29.40 -6.01
C GLY A 88 43.27 28.14 -5.41
N THR A 89 42.47 27.28 -4.77
CA THR A 89 42.90 25.97 -4.26
C THR A 89 43.01 24.96 -5.40
N LEU A 90 42.02 24.94 -6.30
CA LEU A 90 41.98 24.05 -7.47
C LEU A 90 43.06 24.38 -8.52
N SER A 91 43.38 25.66 -8.72
CA SER A 91 44.36 26.15 -9.70
C SER A 91 45.51 26.89 -9.01
N PRO A 92 46.56 26.18 -8.53
CA PRO A 92 47.70 26.78 -7.82
C PRO A 92 48.69 27.50 -8.77
N ILE A 93 48.18 28.45 -9.56
CA ILE A 93 48.91 29.28 -10.53
C ILE A 93 50.26 29.83 -10.03
N GLY A 94 50.34 30.39 -8.82
CA GLY A 94 51.60 30.97 -8.31
C GLY A 94 52.73 29.95 -8.25
N ASP A 95 52.48 28.76 -7.69
CA ASP A 95 53.45 27.67 -7.66
C ASP A 95 53.68 27.02 -9.03
N GLN A 96 52.66 26.97 -9.89
CA GLN A 96 52.80 26.51 -11.28
C GLN A 96 53.68 27.45 -12.11
N LEU A 97 53.60 28.77 -11.91
CA LEU A 97 54.50 29.75 -12.54
C LEU A 97 55.88 29.76 -11.87
N ARG A 98 55.98 29.57 -10.56
CA ARG A 98 57.28 29.43 -9.87
C ARG A 98 58.08 28.25 -10.42
N THR A 99 57.47 27.07 -10.43
CA THR A 99 58.12 25.79 -10.81
C THR A 99 58.20 25.60 -12.33
N GLY A 100 57.19 26.06 -13.07
CA GLY A 100 57.10 25.96 -14.53
C GLY A 100 57.91 27.04 -15.27
N LEU A 101 58.13 28.21 -14.65
CA LEU A 101 58.75 29.37 -15.29
C LEU A 101 59.93 29.94 -14.49
N ALA A 102 59.71 30.47 -13.27
CA ALA A 102 60.72 31.24 -12.54
C ALA A 102 62.00 30.42 -12.23
N GLU A 103 61.85 29.22 -11.66
CA GLU A 103 62.95 28.31 -11.31
C GLU A 103 63.76 27.85 -12.53
N ARG A 104 63.16 27.89 -13.73
CA ARG A 104 63.80 27.47 -14.99
C ARG A 104 64.55 28.62 -15.64
N LEU A 105 63.94 29.81 -15.62
CA LEU A 105 64.59 31.05 -16.02
C LEU A 105 65.74 31.44 -15.09
N ALA A 106 65.78 30.95 -13.84
CA ALA A 106 66.91 31.13 -12.92
C ALA A 106 68.25 30.55 -13.41
N SER A 107 68.25 29.77 -14.50
CA SER A 107 69.47 29.38 -15.23
C SER A 107 70.10 30.51 -16.05
N LEU A 108 69.34 31.56 -16.39
CA LEU A 108 69.83 32.76 -17.07
C LEU A 108 70.75 33.56 -16.13
N SER A 109 71.98 33.76 -16.55
CA SER A 109 72.98 34.48 -15.77
C SER A 109 74.02 35.17 -16.65
N GLY A 110 74.61 36.25 -16.15
CA GLY A 110 75.57 37.07 -16.90
C GLY A 110 74.91 37.92 -17.99
N ALA A 111 75.72 38.37 -18.95
CA ALA A 111 75.23 39.12 -20.10
C ALA A 111 74.74 38.15 -21.20
N ILE A 112 73.49 38.33 -21.63
CA ILE A 112 72.78 37.45 -22.57
C ILE A 112 72.13 38.30 -23.67
N THR A 113 71.55 37.67 -24.69
CA THR A 113 70.76 38.36 -25.72
C THR A 113 69.25 38.22 -25.50
N VAL A 114 68.46 39.07 -26.16
CA VAL A 114 66.99 38.95 -26.23
C VAL A 114 66.55 37.61 -26.82
N LEU A 115 67.34 37.03 -27.74
CA LEU A 115 67.09 35.70 -28.29
C LEU A 115 67.27 34.60 -27.23
N ASP A 116 68.30 34.71 -26.38
CA ASP A 116 68.53 33.76 -25.28
C ASP A 116 67.37 33.77 -24.28
N VAL A 117 66.82 34.95 -23.96
CA VAL A 117 65.61 35.07 -23.13
C VAL A 117 64.41 34.38 -23.79
N LYS A 118 64.12 34.67 -25.08
CA LYS A 118 63.03 34.00 -25.82
C LYS A 118 63.18 32.48 -25.87
N ASN A 119 64.40 32.00 -26.08
CA ASN A 119 64.74 30.59 -26.08
C ASN A 119 64.51 29.96 -24.69
N ALA A 120 64.87 30.66 -23.61
CA ALA A 120 64.67 30.18 -22.25
C ALA A 120 63.19 30.09 -21.86
N PHE A 121 62.35 31.08 -22.22
CA PHE A 121 60.89 30.97 -22.08
C PHE A 121 60.34 29.76 -22.84
N THR A 122 60.79 29.55 -24.08
CA THR A 122 60.34 28.44 -24.93
C THR A 122 60.78 27.08 -24.36
N ALA A 123 62.00 27.01 -23.82
CA ALA A 123 62.54 25.81 -23.17
C ALA A 123 61.87 25.50 -21.82
N ALA A 124 61.51 26.52 -21.04
CA ALA A 124 60.79 26.37 -19.78
C ALA A 124 59.45 25.66 -19.99
N ALA A 125 58.66 26.12 -20.97
CA ALA A 125 57.41 25.49 -21.38
C ALA A 125 57.62 24.10 -22.02
N ALA A 126 58.63 23.92 -22.89
CA ALA A 126 58.90 22.64 -23.54
C ALA A 126 59.31 21.51 -22.57
N ALA A 127 59.73 21.86 -21.35
CA ALA A 127 60.04 20.92 -20.28
C ALA A 127 58.91 20.79 -19.23
N ASP A 128 57.77 21.47 -19.41
CA ASP A 128 56.63 21.42 -18.47
C ASP A 128 55.45 20.62 -19.04
N PRO A 129 54.79 19.76 -18.24
CA PRO A 129 53.60 19.05 -18.70
C PRO A 129 52.30 19.87 -18.64
N VAL A 130 52.30 21.04 -17.98
CA VAL A 130 51.11 21.89 -17.76
C VAL A 130 51.25 23.23 -18.50
N LEU A 131 52.39 23.92 -18.38
CA LEU A 131 52.64 25.24 -18.95
C LEU A 131 52.95 25.17 -20.46
N SER A 132 52.18 25.91 -21.26
CA SER A 132 52.46 26.16 -22.68
C SER A 132 52.67 27.65 -22.96
N ILE A 133 53.67 27.94 -23.81
CA ILE A 133 54.01 29.28 -24.31
C ILE A 133 54.16 29.17 -25.84
N PRO A 134 53.13 29.54 -26.64
CA PRO A 134 53.14 29.29 -28.08
C PRO A 134 54.14 30.17 -28.87
N SER A 135 54.46 31.37 -28.38
CA SER A 135 55.50 32.24 -28.96
C SER A 135 55.79 33.44 -28.04
N VAL A 136 57.06 33.80 -27.84
CA VAL A 136 57.44 35.05 -27.15
C VAL A 136 57.85 36.12 -28.16
N SER A 137 57.20 37.29 -28.08
CA SER A 137 57.58 38.47 -28.86
C SER A 137 58.31 39.48 -27.98
N ALA A 138 59.18 40.28 -28.59
CA ALA A 138 59.88 41.37 -27.90
C ALA A 138 59.71 42.67 -28.68
N ILE A 139 59.46 43.77 -27.97
CA ILE A 139 59.41 45.13 -28.52
C ILE A 139 60.28 46.07 -27.70
N ARG A 140 60.83 47.11 -28.34
CA ARG A 140 61.54 48.19 -27.65
C ARG A 140 60.67 49.45 -27.67
N GLU A 141 60.44 50.00 -26.49
CA GLU A 141 59.77 51.27 -26.26
C GLU A 141 60.81 52.34 -25.91
N THR A 142 60.64 53.56 -26.42
CA THR A 142 61.53 54.69 -26.14
C THR A 142 60.70 55.86 -25.65
N LEU A 143 60.89 56.20 -24.37
CA LEU A 143 60.27 57.33 -23.69
C LEU A 143 61.18 58.57 -23.84
N ALA A 144 60.83 59.68 -23.19
CA ALA A 144 61.58 60.93 -23.32
C ALA A 144 62.98 60.88 -22.64
N ASP A 145 63.13 59.99 -21.68
CA ASP A 145 64.26 59.85 -20.74
C ASP A 145 64.67 58.38 -20.48
N GLN A 146 63.78 57.42 -20.72
CA GLN A 146 64.00 55.97 -20.56
C GLN A 146 63.89 55.18 -21.87
N THR A 147 64.33 53.93 -21.89
CA THR A 147 64.09 52.99 -23.00
C THR A 147 63.82 51.60 -22.42
N ARG A 148 62.60 51.10 -22.59
CA ARG A 148 62.13 49.84 -22.00
C ARG A 148 62.12 48.74 -23.07
N LEU A 149 62.55 47.53 -22.73
CA LEU A 149 62.43 46.32 -23.54
C LEU A 149 61.33 45.44 -22.94
N TRP A 150 60.29 45.16 -23.72
CA TRP A 150 59.13 44.38 -23.29
C TRP A 150 59.11 43.01 -23.96
N PHE A 151 59.03 41.95 -23.15
CA PHE A 151 58.75 40.58 -23.58
C PHE A 151 57.26 40.28 -23.37
N SER A 152 56.50 40.12 -24.45
CA SER A 152 55.09 39.68 -24.37
C SER A 152 55.02 38.16 -24.44
N VAL A 153 54.57 37.54 -23.35
CA VAL A 153 54.55 36.10 -23.12
C VAL A 153 53.09 35.64 -22.95
N PRO A 154 52.49 35.01 -23.98
CA PRO A 154 51.23 34.30 -23.81
C PRO A 154 51.48 33.06 -22.94
N LEU A 155 50.78 32.97 -21.82
CA LEU A 155 50.87 31.90 -20.84
C LEU A 155 49.54 31.16 -20.80
N THR A 156 49.57 29.84 -20.99
CA THR A 156 48.41 28.97 -20.80
C THR A 156 48.80 27.72 -20.04
N GLY A 157 48.09 27.38 -18.97
CA GLY A 157 48.26 26.15 -18.21
C GLY A 157 46.91 25.45 -18.00
N SER A 158 46.88 24.13 -17.99
CA SER A 158 45.66 23.36 -17.71
C SER A 158 45.96 21.97 -17.17
N THR A 159 45.25 21.57 -16.11
CA THR A 159 45.31 20.25 -15.47
C THR A 159 43.90 19.65 -15.44
N PRO A 160 43.68 18.44 -15.97
CA PRO A 160 42.38 17.77 -15.88
C PRO A 160 42.21 17.08 -14.52
N LEU A 161 41.07 17.30 -13.87
CA LEU A 161 40.58 16.61 -12.69
C LEU A 161 39.50 15.59 -13.13
N PRO A 162 39.85 14.32 -13.38
CA PRO A 162 38.89 13.31 -13.83
C PRO A 162 37.98 12.85 -12.67
N ASN A 163 36.72 12.56 -12.99
CA ASN A 163 35.68 12.12 -12.03
C ASN A 163 35.44 13.12 -10.87
N TYR A 164 35.69 14.41 -11.10
CA TYR A 164 35.34 15.47 -10.16
C TYR A 164 33.81 15.51 -9.98
N THR A 165 33.35 15.52 -8.74
CA THR A 165 31.91 15.54 -8.41
C THR A 165 31.46 16.99 -8.23
N LEU A 166 30.42 17.42 -8.93
CA LEU A 166 29.91 18.81 -8.85
C LEU A 166 28.92 18.95 -7.69
N ASP A 167 29.03 20.03 -6.90
CA ASP A 167 28.02 20.36 -5.88
C ASP A 167 26.83 21.08 -6.51
N LEU A 168 25.80 20.29 -6.86
CA LEU A 168 24.54 20.78 -7.41
C LEU A 168 23.50 21.05 -6.30
N GLY A 169 23.92 21.50 -5.12
CA GLY A 169 23.02 21.85 -4.02
C GLY A 169 22.22 20.65 -3.52
N GLN A 170 22.88 19.49 -3.43
CA GLN A 170 22.28 18.20 -3.06
C GLN A 170 22.41 17.89 -1.56
N ALA A 171 22.97 18.81 -0.76
CA ALA A 171 22.85 18.79 0.69
C ALA A 171 21.55 19.50 1.14
N PRO A 172 20.91 19.08 2.25
CA PRO A 172 19.83 19.85 2.87
C PRO A 172 20.32 21.23 3.33
N SER A 173 19.51 22.29 3.20
CA SER A 173 19.92 23.61 3.67
C SER A 173 20.08 23.67 5.20
N THR A 174 21.13 24.37 5.63
CA THR A 174 21.41 24.68 7.05
C THR A 174 21.18 26.16 7.36
N THR A 175 20.68 26.93 6.38
CA THR A 175 20.49 28.39 6.44
C THR A 175 19.18 28.78 5.73
N ALA A 176 18.88 30.09 5.64
CA ALA A 176 17.62 30.59 5.08
C ALA A 176 17.48 30.48 3.55
N THR A 177 18.48 29.97 2.83
CA THR A 177 18.43 29.71 1.39
C THR A 177 18.18 28.21 1.18
N PRO A 178 17.01 27.79 0.63
CA PRO A 178 16.74 26.38 0.35
C PRO A 178 17.65 25.83 -0.74
N SER A 179 18.08 24.59 -0.62
CA SER A 179 18.91 23.92 -1.62
C SER A 179 18.08 23.37 -2.79
N LEU A 180 18.72 22.76 -3.80
CA LEU A 180 17.98 22.12 -4.89
C LEU A 180 17.28 20.83 -4.43
N LEU A 181 17.86 20.14 -3.43
CA LEU A 181 17.20 19.02 -2.73
C LEU A 181 15.94 19.50 -2.00
N ASP A 182 16.02 20.61 -1.26
CA ASP A 182 14.85 21.20 -0.57
C ASP A 182 13.80 21.72 -1.56
N GLY A 183 14.24 22.14 -2.76
CA GLY A 183 13.41 22.47 -3.91
C GLY A 183 12.80 21.25 -4.63
N GLY A 184 13.01 20.03 -4.12
CA GLY A 184 12.42 18.78 -4.59
C GLY A 184 13.26 18.00 -5.62
N LEU A 185 14.40 18.51 -6.09
CA LEU A 185 15.24 17.82 -7.07
C LEU A 185 16.35 17.00 -6.39
N LYS A 186 16.24 15.67 -6.45
CA LYS A 186 17.25 14.71 -6.03
C LYS A 186 18.03 14.19 -7.24
N LEU A 187 19.35 14.31 -7.22
CA LEU A 187 20.28 13.78 -8.23
C LEU A 187 21.33 12.87 -7.57
N GLY A 188 21.75 11.83 -8.30
CA GLY A 188 22.99 11.11 -8.00
C GLY A 188 24.25 11.93 -8.31
N ASP A 189 25.42 11.41 -7.90
CA ASP A 189 26.73 12.06 -8.04
C ASP A 189 27.04 12.47 -9.50
N VAL A 190 26.92 13.76 -9.83
CA VAL A 190 27.28 14.29 -11.16
C VAL A 190 28.80 14.41 -11.30
N LYS A 191 29.43 13.36 -11.81
CA LYS A 191 30.88 13.24 -11.99
C LYS A 191 31.30 13.56 -13.42
N THR A 192 32.22 14.51 -13.57
CA THR A 192 32.74 14.96 -14.88
C THR A 192 34.26 15.17 -14.84
N THR A 193 34.85 15.58 -15.97
CA THR A 193 36.26 16.01 -16.01
C THR A 193 36.32 17.53 -16.03
N VAL A 194 36.79 18.13 -14.92
CA VAL A 194 36.99 19.58 -14.80
C VAL A 194 38.44 19.90 -15.16
N SER A 195 38.65 20.76 -16.15
CA SER A 195 39.97 21.31 -16.50
C SER A 195 40.21 22.59 -15.71
N VAL A 196 41.18 22.58 -14.81
CA VAL A 196 41.56 23.71 -13.95
C VAL A 196 42.89 24.31 -14.42
N GLY A 197 43.00 25.62 -14.50
CA GLY A 197 44.15 26.22 -15.17
C GLY A 197 44.15 27.75 -15.23
N TYR A 198 44.89 28.28 -16.20
CA TYR A 198 45.03 29.71 -16.46
C TYR A 198 45.31 30.02 -17.93
N SER A 199 44.94 31.23 -18.36
CA SER A 199 45.20 31.73 -19.71
C SER A 199 45.27 33.26 -19.76
N GLY A 200 46.34 33.81 -20.32
CA GLY A 200 46.47 35.25 -20.57
C GLY A 200 47.76 35.61 -21.30
N THR A 201 48.10 36.90 -21.32
CA THR A 201 49.40 37.38 -21.81
C THR A 201 49.99 38.35 -20.80
N MET A 202 51.19 38.03 -20.30
CA MET A 202 51.96 38.92 -19.43
C MET A 202 53.04 39.64 -20.22
N GLN A 203 53.31 40.90 -19.88
CA GLN A 203 54.40 41.69 -20.46
C GLN A 203 55.45 41.95 -19.38
N PHE A 204 56.64 41.38 -19.57
CA PHE A 204 57.79 41.56 -18.68
C PHE A 204 58.71 42.63 -19.29
N GLY A 205 58.84 43.75 -18.60
CA GLY A 205 59.61 44.92 -19.04
C GLY A 205 60.96 45.02 -18.34
N ILE A 206 61.97 45.51 -19.06
CA ILE A 206 63.30 45.80 -18.54
C ILE A 206 63.74 47.20 -18.99
N ASP A 207 64.18 48.06 -18.07
CA ASP A 207 64.80 49.34 -18.45
C ASP A 207 66.24 49.14 -18.95
N LEU A 208 66.57 49.81 -20.06
CA LEU A 208 67.91 49.83 -20.66
C LEU A 208 68.79 50.98 -20.13
N ALA A 209 68.28 51.83 -19.22
CA ALA A 209 69.04 52.88 -18.57
C ALA A 209 70.16 52.31 -17.66
N PRO A 210 71.39 52.85 -17.72
CA PRO A 210 72.54 52.30 -17.00
C PRO A 210 72.55 52.68 -15.51
N GLY A 211 72.87 51.72 -14.65
CA GLY A 211 73.13 51.95 -13.22
C GLY A 211 71.90 51.95 -12.32
N LEU A 212 70.74 51.55 -12.82
CA LEU A 212 69.55 51.25 -12.01
C LEU A 212 69.78 50.02 -11.12
N ALA A 213 69.08 49.99 -9.98
CA ALA A 213 68.98 48.80 -9.13
C ALA A 213 67.92 47.83 -9.66
N ASN A 214 67.88 46.58 -9.17
CA ASN A 214 66.94 45.56 -9.65
C ASN A 214 65.48 46.01 -9.48
N GLU A 215 65.19 46.64 -8.35
CA GLU A 215 63.90 47.17 -7.93
C GLU A 215 63.36 48.26 -8.87
N GLN A 216 64.24 48.88 -9.67
CA GLN A 216 63.93 49.98 -10.59
C GLN A 216 64.05 49.58 -12.07
N SER A 217 64.56 48.38 -12.38
CA SER A 217 64.92 47.98 -13.74
C SER A 217 64.06 46.85 -14.32
N PHE A 218 63.17 46.24 -13.54
CA PHE A 218 62.09 45.37 -14.02
C PHE A 218 60.73 46.04 -13.86
N PHE A 219 59.87 45.86 -14.87
CA PHE A 219 58.48 46.29 -14.92
C PHE A 219 57.56 45.12 -15.29
N LEU A 220 56.30 45.21 -14.88
CA LEU A 220 55.24 44.28 -15.23
C LEU A 220 54.03 45.05 -15.78
N LYS A 221 53.39 44.48 -16.79
CA LYS A 221 52.10 44.89 -17.33
C LYS A 221 51.28 43.66 -17.74
N PHE A 222 50.04 43.53 -17.28
CA PHE A 222 49.09 42.57 -17.83
C PHE A 222 47.64 42.96 -17.55
N ASP A 223 46.78 42.69 -18.53
CA ASP A 223 45.33 42.90 -18.49
C ASP A 223 44.64 41.59 -18.92
N ASN A 224 43.47 41.30 -18.37
CA ASN A 224 42.59 40.18 -18.73
C ASN A 224 43.28 38.80 -18.63
N PHE A 225 44.00 38.56 -17.52
CA PHE A 225 44.57 37.26 -17.24
C PHE A 225 43.56 36.38 -16.49
N ASP A 226 43.02 35.35 -17.13
CA ASP A 226 42.00 34.48 -16.54
C ASP A 226 42.65 33.28 -15.82
N VAL A 227 42.25 33.01 -14.58
CA VAL A 227 42.37 31.69 -13.93
C VAL A 227 41.00 31.03 -13.99
N PHE A 228 40.92 29.76 -14.39
CA PHE A 228 39.65 29.11 -14.76
C PHE A 228 39.48 27.69 -14.20
N ALA A 229 38.23 27.26 -14.09
CA ALA A 229 37.84 25.86 -13.97
C ALA A 229 36.65 25.58 -14.91
N GLN A 230 36.80 24.62 -15.81
CA GLN A 230 35.91 24.41 -16.96
C GLN A 230 35.55 22.94 -17.17
N ALA A 231 34.30 22.64 -17.49
CA ALA A 231 33.87 21.29 -17.90
C ALA A 231 32.88 21.35 -19.08
N ALA A 232 32.98 20.36 -19.97
CA ALA A 232 32.10 20.20 -21.12
C ALA A 232 31.86 18.70 -21.37
N ALA A 233 30.73 18.21 -20.88
CA ALA A 233 30.26 16.84 -21.04
C ALA A 233 28.90 16.91 -21.74
N THR A 234 28.84 16.71 -23.06
CA THR A 234 27.62 17.00 -23.85
C THR A 234 27.43 16.02 -25.00
N GLY A 235 26.19 15.57 -25.23
CA GLY A 235 25.87 14.60 -26.28
C GLY A 235 26.57 13.27 -26.03
N SER A 236 27.42 12.81 -26.96
CA SER A 236 28.17 11.55 -26.81
C SER A 236 29.28 11.56 -25.75
N SER A 237 29.40 12.63 -24.96
CA SER A 237 30.22 12.71 -23.75
C SER A 237 29.46 13.27 -22.54
N ALA A 238 28.12 13.22 -22.56
CA ALA A 238 27.27 13.53 -21.40
C ALA A 238 27.60 12.62 -20.20
N VAL A 239 27.30 13.08 -18.99
CA VAL A 239 27.44 12.24 -17.78
C VAL A 239 26.32 11.20 -17.81
N GLN A 240 26.68 9.94 -18.06
CA GLN A 240 25.75 8.82 -18.27
C GLN A 240 25.10 8.36 -16.95
N ASP A 241 23.92 7.73 -17.06
CA ASP A 241 23.29 6.93 -16.00
C ASP A 241 23.09 7.66 -14.64
N VAL A 242 22.90 8.98 -14.64
CA VAL A 242 22.66 9.71 -13.38
C VAL A 242 21.19 9.58 -12.98
N GLU A 243 20.93 8.85 -11.91
CA GLU A 243 19.58 8.74 -11.33
C GLU A 243 19.05 10.12 -10.89
N ALA A 244 17.88 10.50 -11.37
CA ALA A 244 17.27 11.80 -11.15
C ALA A 244 15.78 11.67 -10.79
N ASN A 245 15.36 12.28 -9.68
CA ASN A 245 13.98 12.28 -9.17
C ASN A 245 13.53 13.72 -8.86
N PHE A 246 12.25 14.01 -9.07
CA PHE A 246 11.62 15.27 -8.63
C PHE A 246 10.41 14.99 -7.74
N GLY A 247 10.56 15.25 -6.44
CA GLY A 247 9.61 14.79 -5.42
C GLY A 247 9.41 13.27 -5.54
N ILE A 248 8.15 12.84 -5.58
CA ILE A 248 7.77 11.42 -5.72
C ILE A 248 7.91 10.86 -7.14
N MET A 249 8.25 11.68 -8.16
CA MET A 249 8.37 11.24 -9.56
C MET A 249 9.81 10.89 -9.93
N ARG A 250 10.01 9.75 -10.60
CA ARG A 250 11.28 9.41 -11.24
C ARG A 250 11.40 10.11 -12.58
N LEU A 251 12.51 10.82 -12.80
CA LEU A 251 12.88 11.37 -14.11
C LEU A 251 13.68 10.32 -14.92
N GLY A 252 14.38 9.43 -14.19
CA GLY A 252 15.09 8.25 -14.68
C GLY A 252 16.60 8.32 -14.46
N PRO A 253 17.35 7.28 -14.85
CA PRO A 253 18.75 7.43 -15.18
C PRO A 253 18.87 8.33 -16.42
N ALA A 254 19.55 9.45 -16.30
CA ALA A 254 19.57 10.50 -17.31
C ALA A 254 20.99 10.86 -17.78
N ASP A 255 21.16 11.02 -19.09
CA ASP A 255 22.37 11.52 -19.73
C ASP A 255 22.46 13.05 -19.57
N LEU A 256 23.29 13.52 -18.65
CA LEU A 256 23.38 14.94 -18.32
C LEU A 256 24.36 15.70 -19.21
N ASP A 257 23.83 16.67 -19.96
CA ASP A 257 24.66 17.68 -20.63
C ASP A 257 25.12 18.71 -19.58
N VAL A 258 26.41 18.72 -19.26
CA VAL A 258 27.05 19.62 -18.29
C VAL A 258 27.96 20.60 -19.03
N SER A 259 27.73 21.90 -18.80
CA SER A 259 28.64 22.98 -19.16
C SER A 259 28.96 23.82 -17.92
N LEU A 260 30.26 24.01 -17.66
CA LEU A 260 30.81 24.82 -16.58
C LEU A 260 31.95 25.68 -17.15
N ASP A 261 31.91 26.99 -16.88
CA ASP A 261 33.05 27.89 -17.05
C ASP A 261 33.02 28.93 -15.94
N THR A 262 33.77 28.67 -14.86
CA THR A 262 34.10 29.70 -13.85
C THR A 262 35.48 30.28 -14.15
N ARG A 263 35.61 31.60 -13.96
CA ARG A 263 36.86 32.33 -14.14
C ARG A 263 36.97 33.46 -13.14
N VAL A 264 38.15 33.61 -12.57
CA VAL A 264 38.60 34.85 -11.92
C VAL A 264 39.60 35.51 -12.85
N ARG A 265 39.23 36.70 -13.33
CA ARG A 265 40.11 37.59 -14.06
C ARG A 265 40.98 38.37 -13.09
N ILE A 266 42.28 38.39 -13.37
CA ILE A 266 43.28 39.22 -12.70
C ILE A 266 43.65 40.36 -13.66
N ASP A 267 43.47 41.60 -13.21
CA ASP A 267 43.95 42.81 -13.87
C ASP A 267 44.96 43.51 -12.94
N LEU A 268 46.18 43.77 -13.43
CA LEU A 268 47.22 44.45 -12.65
C LEU A 268 46.87 45.94 -12.48
N GLN A 269 46.92 46.46 -11.25
CA GLN A 269 46.67 47.87 -10.97
C GLN A 269 47.92 48.71 -11.25
N GLU A 270 48.00 49.24 -12.46
CA GLU A 270 49.14 50.03 -12.95
C GLU A 270 49.21 51.42 -12.32
N GLY A 271 50.45 51.89 -12.12
CA GLY A 271 50.75 53.25 -11.67
C GLY A 271 50.40 54.31 -12.72
N SER A 272 50.62 55.58 -12.37
CA SER A 272 50.36 56.72 -13.27
C SER A 272 51.19 56.74 -14.56
N ASP A 273 52.21 55.88 -14.67
CA ASP A 273 53.04 55.67 -15.86
C ASP A 273 52.70 54.37 -16.63
N GLY A 274 51.63 53.65 -16.26
CA GLY A 274 51.08 52.53 -17.03
C GLY A 274 51.85 51.21 -16.91
N VAL A 275 52.51 50.99 -15.76
CA VAL A 275 53.24 49.76 -15.41
C VAL A 275 53.18 49.53 -13.89
N VAL A 276 53.78 48.42 -13.41
CA VAL A 276 54.20 48.25 -12.01
C VAL A 276 55.69 47.89 -11.98
N ALA A 277 56.50 48.56 -11.16
CA ALA A 277 57.93 48.28 -11.00
C ALA A 277 58.21 47.16 -9.98
N LEU A 278 59.39 46.52 -10.05
CA LEU A 278 59.76 45.47 -9.10
C LEU A 278 59.77 45.97 -7.64
N GLY A 279 60.20 47.20 -7.38
CA GLY A 279 60.18 47.78 -6.03
C GLY A 279 58.76 47.98 -5.46
N GLU A 280 57.75 48.08 -6.33
CA GLU A 280 56.33 48.19 -5.95
C GLU A 280 55.72 46.79 -5.77
N LEU A 281 56.10 45.84 -6.63
CA LEU A 281 55.72 44.44 -6.50
C LEU A 281 56.35 43.75 -5.27
N ASP A 282 57.57 44.13 -4.88
CA ASP A 282 58.31 43.54 -3.76
C ASP A 282 58.14 44.32 -2.43
N GLY A 283 58.22 45.65 -2.45
CA GLY A 283 58.14 46.51 -1.25
C GLY A 283 56.80 46.50 -0.51
N THR A 284 55.81 45.81 -1.06
CA THR A 284 54.42 45.69 -0.58
C THR A 284 54.20 44.60 0.48
N ALA A 285 55.25 44.16 1.17
CA ALA A 285 55.18 43.19 2.28
C ALA A 285 54.30 43.59 3.49
N THR A 286 53.72 44.80 3.49
CA THR A 286 52.70 45.28 4.45
C THR A 286 51.53 46.01 3.77
N ALA A 287 51.32 45.83 2.47
CA ALA A 287 50.26 46.47 1.70
C ALA A 287 49.11 45.50 1.40
N ASP A 288 47.92 46.05 1.19
CA ASP A 288 46.73 45.31 0.78
C ASP A 288 46.89 44.83 -0.67
N LEU A 289 46.81 43.51 -0.90
CA LEU A 289 46.94 42.91 -2.23
C LEU A 289 45.86 43.41 -3.21
N GLY A 290 44.70 43.82 -2.72
CA GLY A 290 43.64 44.47 -3.50
C GLY A 290 44.02 45.85 -4.08
N THR A 291 45.19 46.40 -3.70
CA THR A 291 45.76 47.60 -4.34
C THR A 291 46.73 47.29 -5.48
N LEU A 292 47.19 46.04 -5.62
CA LEU A 292 48.04 45.58 -6.73
C LEU A 292 47.26 44.83 -7.80
N PHE A 293 46.21 44.10 -7.41
CA PHE A 293 45.43 43.25 -8.31
C PHE A 293 43.93 43.53 -8.15
N SER A 294 43.26 43.81 -9.27
CA SER A 294 41.80 43.76 -9.35
C SER A 294 41.37 42.35 -9.72
N LEU A 295 40.40 41.80 -8.98
CA LEU A 295 39.80 40.49 -9.24
C LEU A 295 38.35 40.67 -9.70
N ALA A 296 37.95 39.96 -10.75
CA ALA A 296 36.57 39.97 -11.25
C ALA A 296 36.11 38.59 -11.74
N ALA A 297 34.86 38.23 -11.47
CA ALA A 297 34.23 37.05 -12.07
C ALA A 297 34.04 37.27 -13.59
N ALA A 298 34.48 36.31 -14.41
CA ALA A 298 34.52 36.45 -15.87
C ALA A 298 34.09 35.20 -16.66
N GLY A 299 33.56 34.18 -15.97
CA GLY A 299 33.05 32.95 -16.57
C GLY A 299 31.64 33.07 -17.15
N THR A 300 31.15 32.02 -17.80
CA THR A 300 29.73 31.93 -18.20
C THR A 300 28.85 31.19 -17.18
N GLY A 301 29.43 30.72 -16.08
CA GLY A 301 28.73 30.06 -15.00
C GLY A 301 28.48 28.57 -15.24
N LEU A 302 27.39 28.04 -14.66
CA LEU A 302 26.94 26.65 -14.80
C LEU A 302 25.69 26.56 -15.67
N SER A 303 25.63 25.53 -16.52
CA SER A 303 24.37 25.02 -17.08
C SER A 303 24.42 23.49 -17.19
N VAL A 304 23.63 22.81 -16.35
CA VAL A 304 23.31 21.37 -16.49
C VAL A 304 21.93 21.23 -17.12
N ARG A 305 21.77 20.32 -18.09
CA ARG A 305 20.49 19.89 -18.63
C ARG A 305 20.22 18.44 -18.24
N VAL A 306 19.10 18.22 -17.55
CA VAL A 306 18.56 16.89 -17.20
C VAL A 306 17.43 16.58 -18.19
N PRO A 307 17.66 15.77 -19.24
CA PRO A 307 16.60 15.29 -20.11
C PRO A 307 15.80 14.19 -19.41
N PHE A 308 14.48 14.16 -19.60
CA PHE A 308 13.63 13.08 -19.08
C PHE A 308 12.45 12.77 -19.99
N SER A 309 11.80 11.64 -19.76
CA SER A 309 10.59 11.22 -20.45
C SER A 309 9.39 11.32 -19.50
N LEU A 310 8.34 12.04 -19.88
CA LEU A 310 7.19 12.27 -19.01
C LEU A 310 6.37 10.97 -18.80
N SER A 311 6.47 10.32 -17.64
CA SER A 311 5.64 9.15 -17.28
C SER A 311 4.20 9.53 -16.86
N LEU A 312 4.00 10.75 -16.33
CA LEU A 312 2.75 11.23 -15.75
C LEU A 312 1.69 11.63 -16.80
N GLY A 313 0.55 10.93 -16.80
CA GLY A 313 -0.64 11.29 -17.60
C GLY A 313 -1.51 12.38 -16.94
N GLY A 314 -2.67 12.68 -17.53
CA GLY A 314 -3.59 13.74 -17.05
C GLY A 314 -3.20 15.18 -17.47
N LEU A 315 -2.04 15.33 -18.11
CA LEU A 315 -1.53 16.59 -18.65
C LEU A 315 -1.88 16.77 -20.14
N GLN A 316 -1.70 17.99 -20.67
CA GLN A 316 -1.83 18.26 -22.12
C GLN A 316 -0.67 17.66 -22.92
N GLN A 317 0.51 17.52 -22.30
CA GLN A 317 1.64 16.79 -22.84
C GLN A 317 1.36 15.29 -22.84
N ALA A 318 1.75 14.59 -23.90
CA ALA A 318 1.60 13.14 -23.98
C ALA A 318 2.60 12.42 -23.05
N VAL A 319 2.17 11.30 -22.46
CA VAL A 319 3.06 10.35 -21.80
C VAL A 319 4.11 9.85 -22.81
N GLY A 320 5.36 9.75 -22.37
CA GLY A 320 6.52 9.46 -23.23
C GLY A 320 7.03 10.65 -24.05
N SER A 321 6.55 11.87 -23.80
CA SER A 321 7.14 13.07 -24.41
C SER A 321 8.44 13.48 -23.70
N ALA A 322 9.46 13.81 -24.48
CA ALA A 322 10.72 14.32 -23.96
C ALA A 322 10.54 15.71 -23.35
N GLN A 323 11.10 15.90 -22.16
CA GLN A 323 11.09 17.13 -21.38
C GLN A 323 12.52 17.42 -20.85
N GLU A 324 12.77 18.65 -20.40
CA GLU A 324 14.09 19.08 -19.94
C GLU A 324 13.97 19.92 -18.67
N ILE A 325 14.75 19.58 -17.65
CA ILE A 325 15.04 20.44 -16.50
C ILE A 325 16.42 21.07 -16.69
N PHE A 326 16.61 22.32 -16.26
CA PHE A 326 17.92 22.97 -16.25
C PHE A 326 18.30 23.45 -14.85
N ILE A 327 19.51 23.12 -14.42
CA ILE A 327 20.18 23.77 -13.29
C ILE A 327 21.14 24.80 -13.87
N LYS A 328 21.04 26.06 -13.44
CA LYS A 328 21.87 27.15 -13.96
C LYS A 328 22.35 28.06 -12.84
N ALA A 329 23.54 28.60 -12.98
CA ALA A 329 24.03 29.70 -12.16
C ALA A 329 24.80 30.67 -13.06
N SER A 330 24.42 31.95 -13.05
CA SER A 330 24.99 32.99 -13.93
C SER A 330 26.27 33.62 -13.38
N ASP A 331 26.44 33.55 -12.05
CA ASP A 331 27.69 33.72 -11.33
C ASP A 331 27.84 32.47 -10.44
N LEU A 332 29.07 32.12 -10.06
CA LEU A 332 29.37 30.99 -9.20
C LEU A 332 29.97 31.42 -7.86
N PHE A 333 30.34 32.70 -7.72
CA PHE A 333 30.75 33.31 -6.45
C PHE A 333 29.55 33.93 -5.68
N ASP A 334 28.36 33.94 -6.29
CA ASP A 334 27.09 34.22 -5.61
C ASP A 334 26.36 32.90 -5.29
N PRO A 335 26.29 32.47 -4.01
CA PRO A 335 25.62 31.22 -3.62
C PRO A 335 24.10 31.26 -3.80
N THR A 336 23.50 32.43 -4.09
CA THR A 336 22.08 32.57 -4.42
C THR A 336 21.79 32.48 -5.92
N ALA A 337 22.81 32.41 -6.77
CA ALA A 337 22.65 32.35 -8.23
C ALA A 337 22.28 30.96 -8.76
N LEU A 338 22.42 29.88 -7.96
CA LEU A 338 22.06 28.52 -8.35
C LEU A 338 20.53 28.33 -8.41
N ALA A 339 20.00 28.34 -9.63
CA ALA A 339 18.56 28.33 -9.90
C ALA A 339 18.12 27.11 -10.71
N LEU A 340 16.97 26.57 -10.33
CA LEU A 340 16.29 25.47 -11.04
C LEU A 340 15.26 26.04 -12.04
N THR A 341 15.27 25.52 -13.27
CA THR A 341 14.26 25.82 -14.30
C THR A 341 13.54 24.53 -14.71
N LEU A 342 12.24 24.47 -14.44
CA LEU A 342 11.37 23.34 -14.73
C LEU A 342 10.61 23.53 -16.06
N PRO A 343 10.22 22.45 -16.78
CA PRO A 343 9.53 22.56 -18.06
C PRO A 343 8.09 23.07 -17.90
N SER A 344 7.59 23.80 -18.89
CA SER A 344 6.23 24.37 -18.90
C SER A 344 5.14 23.33 -19.22
N LEU A 345 4.95 22.36 -18.32
CA LEU A 345 3.85 21.41 -18.37
C LEU A 345 2.49 22.09 -18.14
N LYS A 346 1.41 21.48 -18.63
CA LYS A 346 0.05 22.02 -18.58
C LYS A 346 -0.97 20.96 -18.19
N LEU A 347 -1.99 21.37 -17.44
CA LEU A 347 -3.14 20.54 -17.12
C LEU A 347 -4.01 20.29 -18.37
N ALA A 348 -4.93 19.33 -18.28
CA ALA A 348 -5.84 18.95 -19.38
C ALA A 348 -6.71 20.11 -19.93
N ASP A 349 -6.86 21.23 -19.18
CA ASP A 349 -7.56 22.44 -19.65
C ASP A 349 -6.78 23.23 -20.73
N GLY A 350 -5.50 22.92 -20.93
CA GLY A 350 -4.59 23.57 -21.88
C GLY A 350 -4.21 25.02 -21.55
N LYS A 351 -4.59 25.53 -20.38
CA LYS A 351 -4.40 26.92 -19.94
C LYS A 351 -3.58 27.01 -18.67
N THR A 352 -3.92 26.18 -17.68
CA THR A 352 -3.30 26.18 -16.36
C THR A 352 -1.97 25.43 -16.43
N ALA A 353 -0.91 26.06 -15.95
CA ALA A 353 0.39 25.42 -15.83
C ALA A 353 0.32 24.33 -14.75
N PHE A 354 1.01 23.21 -14.97
CA PHE A 354 1.24 22.25 -13.91
C PHE A 354 2.31 22.81 -12.96
N ASP A 355 2.00 22.81 -11.66
CA ASP A 355 2.94 23.20 -10.62
C ASP A 355 3.68 21.95 -10.14
N PHE A 356 5.00 21.95 -10.30
CA PHE A 356 5.84 20.83 -9.94
C PHE A 356 6.04 20.68 -8.43
N THR A 357 6.00 21.77 -7.65
CA THR A 357 6.31 21.72 -6.21
C THR A 357 5.38 20.77 -5.45
N LYS A 358 4.14 20.66 -5.93
CA LYS A 358 3.12 19.67 -5.58
C LYS A 358 3.63 18.23 -5.52
N LEU A 359 4.57 17.83 -6.38
CA LEU A 359 5.13 16.47 -6.38
C LEU A 359 6.03 16.17 -5.18
N ALA A 360 6.51 17.20 -4.46
CA ALA A 360 7.25 17.07 -3.20
C ALA A 360 6.34 17.02 -1.96
N ASP A 361 5.07 17.44 -2.08
CA ASP A 361 4.07 17.34 -1.00
C ASP A 361 3.55 15.89 -0.79
N ILE A 362 3.96 14.95 -1.65
CA ILE A 362 3.63 13.51 -1.60
C ILE A 362 4.94 12.73 -1.37
N THR A 363 4.92 11.77 -0.44
CA THR A 363 6.12 11.00 -0.06
C THR A 363 5.97 9.50 -0.35
N ALA A 364 7.09 8.76 -0.38
CA ALA A 364 7.06 7.30 -0.43
C ALA A 364 6.39 6.68 0.81
N THR A 365 6.40 7.39 1.95
CA THR A 365 5.68 6.98 3.16
C THR A 365 4.16 7.05 2.95
N ASP A 366 3.67 8.03 2.19
CA ASP A 366 2.24 8.14 1.86
C ASP A 366 1.79 6.97 0.97
N LEU A 367 2.54 6.68 -0.09
CA LEU A 367 2.30 5.51 -0.94
C LEU A 367 2.33 4.21 -0.14
N GLY A 368 3.33 4.05 0.73
CA GLY A 368 3.46 2.89 1.61
C GLY A 368 2.33 2.74 2.64
N ALA A 369 1.81 3.84 3.18
CA ALA A 369 0.67 3.83 4.08
C ALA A 369 -0.61 3.38 3.35
N PHE A 370 -0.86 3.86 2.13
CA PHE A 370 -1.95 3.35 1.28
C PHE A 370 -1.80 1.84 1.03
N LEU A 371 -0.61 1.40 0.61
CA LEU A 371 -0.34 -0.02 0.33
C LEU A 371 -0.56 -0.89 1.57
N SER A 372 -0.17 -0.42 2.75
CA SER A 372 -0.36 -1.15 4.01
C SER A 372 -1.83 -1.30 4.38
N ASP A 373 -2.68 -0.33 4.03
CA ASP A 373 -4.10 -0.37 4.37
C ASP A 373 -4.93 -1.23 3.41
N LEU A 374 -4.44 -1.53 2.20
CA LEU A 374 -5.07 -2.53 1.31
C LEU A 374 -5.30 -3.86 2.03
N GLY A 375 -4.33 -4.31 2.83
CA GLY A 375 -4.46 -5.53 3.64
C GLY A 375 -5.54 -5.43 4.73
N ARG A 376 -5.98 -4.22 5.12
CA ARG A 376 -7.02 -4.02 6.13
C ARG A 376 -8.43 -4.16 5.57
N TRP A 377 -8.69 -3.68 4.36
CA TRP A 377 -10.05 -3.56 3.81
C TRP A 377 -10.35 -4.43 2.60
N VAL A 378 -9.34 -4.85 1.82
CA VAL A 378 -9.56 -5.76 0.67
C VAL A 378 -10.15 -7.13 1.12
N PRO A 379 -9.67 -7.77 2.20
CA PRO A 379 -10.28 -9.01 2.72
C PRO A 379 -11.75 -8.85 3.16
N GLU A 380 -12.14 -7.64 3.60
CA GLU A 380 -13.47 -7.32 4.12
C GLU A 380 -14.51 -7.04 3.01
N LEU A 381 -14.09 -6.93 1.74
CA LEU A 381 -14.98 -6.68 0.59
C LEU A 381 -16.05 -7.77 0.37
N GLY A 382 -15.92 -8.94 1.03
CA GLY A 382 -16.89 -10.03 0.98
C GLY A 382 -17.84 -10.10 2.19
N ARG A 383 -17.70 -9.19 3.17
CA ARG A 383 -18.28 -9.33 4.51
C ARG A 383 -19.81 -9.35 4.55
N ASN A 384 -20.45 -8.58 3.67
CA ASN A 384 -21.90 -8.47 3.57
C ASN A 384 -22.46 -9.24 2.34
N PHE A 385 -21.76 -10.30 1.91
CA PHE A 385 -22.23 -11.21 0.87
C PHE A 385 -22.18 -12.67 1.34
N ASP A 386 -23.30 -13.12 1.91
CA ASP A 386 -23.49 -14.49 2.36
C ASP A 386 -23.79 -15.44 1.18
N LEU A 387 -23.17 -16.62 1.22
CA LEU A 387 -23.40 -17.64 0.21
C LEU A 387 -24.65 -18.47 0.56
N PRO A 388 -25.55 -18.73 -0.41
CA PRO A 388 -26.68 -19.63 -0.18
C PRO A 388 -26.19 -21.04 0.16
N LEU A 389 -27.08 -21.80 0.79
CA LEU A 389 -26.83 -23.12 1.39
C LEU A 389 -25.93 -23.07 2.63
N ILE A 390 -24.80 -22.35 2.59
CA ILE A 390 -23.80 -22.33 3.68
C ILE A 390 -24.08 -21.24 4.74
N ASP A 391 -24.84 -20.19 4.39
CA ASP A 391 -25.19 -19.08 5.29
C ASP A 391 -23.94 -18.43 5.94
N THR A 392 -22.91 -18.24 5.12
CA THR A 392 -21.58 -17.77 5.54
C THR A 392 -21.05 -16.76 4.52
N SER A 393 -20.51 -15.63 5.01
CA SER A 393 -19.97 -14.56 4.18
C SER A 393 -18.69 -14.94 3.43
N LEU A 394 -18.43 -14.32 2.28
CA LEU A 394 -17.18 -14.51 1.53
C LEU A 394 -15.93 -14.16 2.35
N THR A 395 -15.99 -13.14 3.21
CA THR A 395 -14.87 -12.79 4.11
C THR A 395 -14.65 -13.86 5.18
N SER A 396 -15.71 -14.52 5.66
CA SER A 396 -15.59 -15.64 6.61
C SER A 396 -15.01 -16.92 5.99
N LEU A 397 -15.05 -17.06 4.66
CA LEU A 397 -14.51 -18.21 3.93
C LEU A 397 -13.11 -17.99 3.36
N PHE A 398 -12.79 -16.76 2.94
CA PHE A 398 -11.59 -16.44 2.16
C PHE A 398 -10.81 -15.23 2.70
N GLY A 399 -11.23 -14.62 3.81
CA GLY A 399 -10.61 -13.40 4.33
C GLY A 399 -9.14 -13.59 4.73
N GLU A 400 -8.77 -14.73 5.32
CA GLU A 400 -7.38 -15.02 5.68
C GLU A 400 -6.49 -15.30 4.46
N ASP A 401 -7.02 -16.00 3.44
CA ASP A 401 -6.29 -16.27 2.20
C ASP A 401 -6.09 -15.00 1.36
N LEU A 402 -7.13 -14.18 1.20
CA LEU A 402 -7.06 -12.88 0.53
C LEU A 402 -6.14 -11.89 1.27
N LEU A 403 -6.12 -11.94 2.61
CA LEU A 403 -5.14 -11.21 3.42
C LEU A 403 -3.72 -11.73 3.17
N GLY A 404 -3.54 -13.04 3.04
CA GLY A 404 -2.29 -13.68 2.63
C GLY A 404 -1.78 -13.12 1.30
N ASP A 405 -2.55 -13.25 0.24
CA ASP A 405 -2.20 -12.80 -1.11
C ASP A 405 -1.92 -11.29 -1.18
N VAL A 406 -2.73 -10.44 -0.53
CA VAL A 406 -2.50 -9.00 -0.47
C VAL A 406 -1.23 -8.66 0.31
N ASN A 407 -0.96 -9.32 1.44
CA ASN A 407 0.30 -9.16 2.16
C ASN A 407 1.50 -9.63 1.32
N ASP A 408 1.35 -10.69 0.54
CA ASP A 408 2.39 -11.24 -0.32
C ASP A 408 2.70 -10.28 -1.50
N VAL A 409 1.74 -9.45 -1.91
CA VAL A 409 1.96 -8.31 -2.82
C VAL A 409 2.69 -7.16 -2.13
N ILE A 410 2.27 -6.77 -0.91
CA ILE A 410 2.87 -5.67 -0.15
C ILE A 410 4.32 -5.98 0.27
N ALA A 411 4.60 -7.23 0.65
CA ALA A 411 5.91 -7.68 1.10
C ALA A 411 6.96 -7.66 -0.02
N ALA A 412 6.55 -7.84 -1.28
CA ALA A 412 7.43 -7.73 -2.45
C ALA A 412 7.94 -6.30 -2.72
N LEU A 413 7.38 -5.30 -2.04
CA LEU A 413 7.77 -3.88 -2.11
C LEU A 413 8.58 -3.43 -0.88
N LYS A 414 9.09 -4.38 -0.08
CA LYS A 414 9.83 -4.11 1.14
C LYS A 414 11.21 -4.76 1.15
N ASP A 415 12.16 -4.10 1.82
CA ASP A 415 13.49 -4.64 2.07
C ASP A 415 13.45 -5.75 3.16
N PRO A 416 14.52 -6.53 3.34
CA PRO A 416 14.61 -7.53 4.41
C PRO A 416 14.56 -6.98 5.85
N SER A 417 14.50 -5.66 6.02
CA SER A 417 14.37 -4.96 7.30
C SER A 417 12.92 -4.51 7.58
N GLY A 418 12.03 -4.57 6.57
CA GLY A 418 10.64 -4.10 6.63
C GLY A 418 10.39 -2.67 6.13
N ASN A 419 11.42 -1.98 5.64
CA ASN A 419 11.30 -0.66 5.00
C ASN A 419 10.75 -0.79 3.57
N TRP A 420 10.22 0.27 2.98
CA TRP A 420 9.86 0.28 1.55
C TRP A 420 11.09 0.22 0.66
N SER A 421 11.01 -0.51 -0.45
CA SER A 421 12.08 -0.66 -1.44
C SER A 421 11.96 0.31 -2.62
N PHE A 422 11.27 1.43 -2.44
CA PHE A 422 11.04 2.47 -3.46
C PHE A 422 11.12 3.86 -2.84
N ASP A 423 11.70 4.81 -3.58
CA ASP A 423 11.70 6.25 -3.26
C ASP A 423 10.62 7.00 -4.06
N THR A 424 10.15 6.43 -5.17
CA THR A 424 9.25 7.08 -6.15
C THR A 424 7.99 6.26 -6.45
N VAL A 425 6.98 6.93 -7.01
CA VAL A 425 5.75 6.28 -7.50
C VAL A 425 6.04 5.38 -8.69
N ASP A 426 6.96 5.76 -9.58
CA ASP A 426 7.34 4.96 -10.75
C ASP A 426 7.97 3.62 -10.32
N GLU A 427 8.87 3.61 -9.32
CA GLU A 427 9.46 2.39 -8.74
C GLU A 427 8.42 1.52 -8.02
N MET A 428 7.50 2.14 -7.25
CA MET A 428 6.38 1.42 -6.64
C MET A 428 5.54 0.70 -7.71
N LEU A 429 5.25 1.38 -8.82
CA LEU A 429 4.47 0.83 -9.93
C LEU A 429 5.26 -0.25 -10.70
N GLU A 430 6.58 -0.11 -10.87
CA GLU A 430 7.44 -1.16 -11.45
C GLU A 430 7.44 -2.44 -10.58
N GLY A 431 7.53 -2.30 -9.25
CA GLY A 431 7.43 -3.42 -8.31
C GLY A 431 6.06 -4.09 -8.32
N LEU A 432 4.98 -3.30 -8.23
CA LEU A 432 3.60 -3.79 -8.31
C LEU A 432 3.34 -4.53 -9.62
N ALA A 433 3.74 -3.94 -10.75
CA ALA A 433 3.58 -4.52 -12.08
C ALA A 433 4.32 -5.87 -12.19
N THR A 434 5.52 -5.95 -11.62
CA THR A 434 6.32 -7.19 -11.58
C THR A 434 5.61 -8.29 -10.79
N LYS A 435 5.15 -8.01 -9.56
CA LYS A 435 4.45 -8.99 -8.71
C LYS A 435 3.11 -9.43 -9.33
N LEU A 436 2.35 -8.49 -9.89
CA LEU A 436 1.06 -8.73 -10.54
C LEU A 436 1.19 -9.30 -11.97
N SER A 437 2.41 -9.49 -12.47
CA SER A 437 2.71 -10.01 -13.82
C SER A 437 2.06 -9.20 -14.98
N VAL A 438 1.97 -7.87 -14.82
CA VAL A 438 1.43 -6.94 -15.84
C VAL A 438 2.51 -5.95 -16.31
N PRO A 439 2.40 -5.36 -17.51
CA PRO A 439 3.25 -4.23 -17.90
C PRO A 439 2.98 -2.99 -17.00
N PRO A 440 4.00 -2.22 -16.55
CA PRO A 440 3.80 -1.04 -15.70
C PRO A 440 2.83 0.01 -16.28
N ALA A 441 2.82 0.19 -17.60
CA ALA A 441 1.89 1.09 -18.29
C ALA A 441 0.40 0.72 -18.10
N THR A 442 0.09 -0.52 -17.69
CA THR A 442 -1.28 -0.97 -17.33
C THR A 442 -1.78 -0.30 -16.06
N LEU A 443 -0.88 0.05 -15.14
CA LEU A 443 -1.20 0.73 -13.89
C LEU A 443 -1.47 2.23 -14.10
N GLY A 444 -1.13 2.79 -15.27
CA GLY A 444 -1.70 4.05 -15.77
C GLY A 444 -1.57 5.26 -14.84
N LEU A 445 -0.35 5.65 -14.50
CA LEU A 445 -0.04 6.82 -13.66
C LEU A 445 -0.59 8.13 -14.28
N THR A 446 -1.40 8.86 -13.52
CA THR A 446 -2.06 10.10 -13.98
C THR A 446 -2.15 11.18 -12.89
N TRP A 447 -2.18 12.44 -13.31
CA TRP A 447 -2.51 13.58 -12.45
C TRP A 447 -3.99 13.94 -12.54
N ASN A 448 -4.68 13.98 -11.39
CA ASN A 448 -6.04 14.48 -11.28
C ASN A 448 -6.04 15.93 -10.76
N SER A 449 -6.26 16.87 -11.68
CA SER A 449 -6.31 18.31 -11.38
C SER A 449 -7.57 18.77 -10.62
N ALA A 450 -8.55 17.89 -10.34
CA ALA A 450 -9.71 18.25 -9.54
C ALA A 450 -9.44 18.13 -8.02
N THR A 451 -8.52 17.24 -7.62
CA THR A 451 -8.14 16.99 -6.22
C THR A 451 -6.65 17.17 -5.96
N ASP A 452 -5.89 17.72 -6.91
CA ASP A 452 -4.43 17.83 -6.88
C ASP A 452 -3.77 16.52 -6.40
N ALA A 453 -4.05 15.45 -7.13
CA ALA A 453 -3.72 14.08 -6.73
C ALA A 453 -2.98 13.30 -7.82
N ILE A 454 -2.09 12.41 -7.39
CA ILE A 454 -1.55 11.34 -8.23
C ILE A 454 -2.49 10.15 -8.13
N GLU A 455 -2.89 9.59 -9.27
CA GLU A 455 -3.79 8.45 -9.36
C GLU A 455 -3.19 7.33 -10.22
N TRP A 456 -3.40 6.08 -9.81
CA TRP A 456 -2.99 4.89 -10.52
C TRP A 456 -4.03 3.78 -10.39
N ARG A 457 -3.84 2.71 -11.16
CA ARG A 457 -4.71 1.53 -11.19
C ARG A 457 -3.99 0.33 -10.60
N LEU A 458 -4.73 -0.45 -9.82
CA LEU A 458 -4.24 -1.68 -9.21
C LEU A 458 -5.14 -2.85 -9.66
N PRO A 459 -4.74 -3.62 -10.69
CA PRO A 459 -5.44 -4.84 -11.09
C PRO A 459 -5.13 -5.94 -10.08
N LEU A 460 -6.17 -6.48 -9.44
CA LEU A 460 -6.06 -7.56 -8.45
C LEU A 460 -6.80 -8.80 -8.96
N SER A 461 -6.21 -9.97 -8.78
CA SER A 461 -6.77 -11.25 -9.25
C SER A 461 -6.45 -12.37 -8.26
N PHE A 462 -7.50 -13.04 -7.76
CA PHE A 462 -7.46 -14.07 -6.72
C PHE A 462 -8.25 -15.31 -7.20
N THR A 463 -7.92 -16.51 -6.74
CA THR A 463 -8.59 -17.76 -7.14
C THR A 463 -8.55 -18.80 -6.02
N GLU A 464 -9.51 -18.69 -5.10
CA GLU A 464 -9.53 -19.46 -3.85
C GLU A 464 -10.50 -20.65 -3.93
N SER A 465 -10.28 -21.68 -3.10
CA SER A 465 -11.22 -22.79 -2.94
C SER A 465 -11.28 -23.26 -1.48
N ALA A 466 -12.46 -23.13 -0.87
CA ALA A 466 -12.71 -23.45 0.54
C ALA A 466 -13.80 -24.53 0.64
N THR A 467 -13.90 -25.23 1.77
CA THR A 467 -14.99 -26.18 2.04
C THR A 467 -15.58 -25.92 3.42
N ALA A 468 -16.90 -25.76 3.49
CA ALA A 468 -17.63 -25.45 4.70
C ALA A 468 -18.85 -26.38 4.89
N SER A 469 -19.24 -26.59 6.14
CA SER A 469 -20.44 -27.36 6.51
C SER A 469 -21.70 -26.51 6.42
N PHE A 470 -22.84 -27.13 6.15
CA PHE A 470 -24.15 -26.47 6.21
C PHE A 470 -25.20 -27.29 6.96
N ASP A 471 -26.20 -26.62 7.52
CA ASP A 471 -27.32 -27.24 8.24
C ASP A 471 -28.31 -27.89 7.26
N SER A 472 -28.70 -29.15 7.52
CA SER A 472 -29.75 -29.83 6.77
C SER A 472 -31.16 -29.28 7.01
N GLY A 473 -31.38 -28.52 8.08
CA GLY A 473 -32.63 -27.75 8.28
C GLY A 473 -32.87 -26.72 7.16
N SER A 474 -31.81 -26.12 6.61
CA SER A 474 -31.90 -25.10 5.54
C SER A 474 -32.52 -25.60 4.21
N ILE A 475 -32.57 -26.92 4.01
CA ILE A 475 -33.11 -27.59 2.82
C ILE A 475 -34.42 -28.35 3.11
N ALA A 476 -35.00 -28.19 4.30
CA ALA A 476 -36.34 -28.68 4.62
C ALA A 476 -37.39 -27.87 3.79
N PRO A 477 -38.31 -28.52 3.05
CA PRO A 477 -39.35 -27.80 2.33
C PRO A 477 -40.37 -27.23 3.33
N SER A 478 -40.39 -25.90 3.50
CA SER A 478 -41.28 -25.20 4.46
C SER A 478 -42.79 -25.42 4.30
N SER A 479 -43.22 -26.11 3.23
CA SER A 479 -44.60 -26.58 3.03
C SER A 479 -44.91 -27.92 3.72
N LEU A 480 -43.93 -28.58 4.34
CA LEU A 480 -44.03 -29.93 4.89
C LEU A 480 -43.49 -29.98 6.34
N PRO A 481 -44.15 -30.68 7.28
CA PRO A 481 -43.74 -30.76 8.68
C PRO A 481 -42.64 -31.84 8.88
N LEU A 482 -41.52 -31.70 8.18
CA LEU A 482 -40.37 -32.60 8.28
C LEU A 482 -39.37 -32.11 9.34
N ASP A 483 -39.02 -32.98 10.28
CA ASP A 483 -37.84 -32.79 11.13
C ASP A 483 -36.62 -33.43 10.43
N VAL A 484 -35.50 -32.72 10.34
CA VAL A 484 -34.38 -33.09 9.45
C VAL A 484 -33.05 -33.08 10.22
N SER A 485 -32.42 -34.24 10.35
CA SER A 485 -31.18 -34.43 11.10
C SER A 485 -30.03 -34.89 10.19
N GLY A 486 -29.00 -34.06 10.07
CA GLY A 486 -27.87 -34.30 9.17
C GLY A 486 -26.91 -33.11 9.08
N ARG A 487 -25.79 -33.31 8.38
CA ARG A 487 -24.80 -32.25 8.13
C ARG A 487 -24.42 -32.28 6.66
N GLY A 488 -24.64 -31.15 5.97
CA GLY A 488 -24.18 -30.94 4.61
C GLY A 488 -22.73 -30.45 4.57
N SER A 489 -22.08 -30.59 3.41
CA SER A 489 -20.77 -29.98 3.14
C SER A 489 -20.74 -29.43 1.72
N ALA A 490 -20.18 -28.24 1.53
CA ALA A 490 -20.05 -27.61 0.23
C ALA A 490 -18.66 -27.02 0.01
N THR A 491 -18.06 -27.36 -1.14
CA THR A 491 -16.86 -26.70 -1.65
C THR A 491 -17.27 -25.47 -2.44
N VAL A 492 -16.58 -24.36 -2.23
CA VAL A 492 -16.80 -23.08 -2.91
C VAL A 492 -15.52 -22.70 -3.64
N ASP A 493 -15.61 -22.50 -4.97
CA ASP A 493 -14.53 -21.87 -5.73
C ASP A 493 -14.87 -20.38 -5.91
N LEU A 494 -13.93 -19.50 -5.55
CA LEU A 494 -13.97 -18.08 -5.86
C LEU A 494 -12.99 -17.78 -7.00
N THR A 495 -13.40 -16.93 -7.94
CA THR A 495 -12.48 -16.27 -8.87
C THR A 495 -12.84 -14.80 -8.93
N ALA A 496 -11.95 -13.97 -8.38
CA ALA A 496 -12.11 -12.52 -8.29
C ALA A 496 -11.05 -11.85 -9.17
N ALA A 497 -11.44 -10.95 -10.07
CA ALA A 497 -10.50 -10.23 -10.93
C ALA A 497 -10.99 -8.80 -11.19
N PHE A 498 -10.46 -7.82 -10.44
CA PHE A 498 -10.91 -6.43 -10.44
C PHE A 498 -9.79 -5.43 -10.70
N THR A 499 -10.13 -4.15 -10.86
CA THR A 499 -9.16 -3.06 -10.90
C THR A 499 -9.62 -1.92 -10.01
N LEU A 500 -8.87 -1.65 -8.94
CA LEU A 500 -9.03 -0.45 -8.13
C LEU A 500 -8.42 0.74 -8.88
N THR A 501 -9.00 1.94 -8.73
CA THR A 501 -8.28 3.19 -9.01
C THR A 501 -7.96 3.85 -7.68
N ALA A 502 -6.67 3.88 -7.33
CA ALA A 502 -6.13 4.47 -6.12
C ALA A 502 -5.62 5.90 -6.37
N GLY A 503 -5.49 6.70 -5.31
CA GLY A 503 -4.83 7.99 -5.41
C GLY A 503 -4.33 8.54 -4.07
N VAL A 504 -3.35 9.44 -4.17
CA VAL A 504 -2.88 10.28 -3.07
C VAL A 504 -3.01 11.74 -3.48
N SER A 505 -3.86 12.47 -2.75
CA SER A 505 -4.05 13.90 -2.87
C SER A 505 -3.00 14.69 -2.10
N ILE A 506 -2.81 15.96 -2.46
CA ILE A 506 -2.05 16.93 -1.66
C ILE A 506 -2.94 17.57 -0.60
N ARG A 507 -4.22 17.72 -0.92
CA ARG A 507 -5.24 18.27 -0.04
C ARG A 507 -6.35 17.24 0.09
N SER A 508 -6.60 16.83 1.32
CA SER A 508 -7.83 16.12 1.63
C SER A 508 -9.04 17.05 1.49
N THR A 509 -10.21 16.47 1.30
CA THR A 509 -11.53 17.04 1.63
C THR A 509 -12.34 16.19 2.62
N ALA A 510 -11.96 14.92 2.81
CA ALA A 510 -12.60 13.97 3.72
C ALA A 510 -11.93 13.94 5.10
N GLY A 511 -12.67 13.58 6.15
CA GLY A 511 -12.19 13.66 7.54
C GLY A 511 -11.98 15.09 8.07
N LEU A 512 -11.71 16.06 7.19
CA LEU A 512 -11.59 17.48 7.48
C LEU A 512 -12.90 18.06 8.02
N THR A 513 -13.06 18.03 9.34
CA THR A 513 -14.05 18.88 10.00
C THR A 513 -13.75 20.32 9.63
N THR A 514 -14.59 20.93 8.79
CA THR A 514 -14.52 22.34 8.44
C THR A 514 -14.36 23.14 9.73
N LEU A 515 -13.25 23.85 9.88
CA LEU A 515 -12.98 24.55 11.13
C LEU A 515 -14.03 25.66 11.28
N THR A 516 -14.67 25.71 12.44
CA THR A 516 -15.70 26.70 12.75
C THR A 516 -15.34 27.46 14.02
N SER A 517 -16.08 28.52 14.30
CA SER A 517 -16.02 29.21 15.60
C SER A 517 -16.26 28.28 16.80
N ALA A 518 -16.83 27.08 16.62
CA ALA A 518 -17.07 26.12 17.70
C ALA A 518 -15.97 25.04 17.83
N THR A 519 -15.02 24.94 16.91
CA THR A 519 -13.95 23.93 16.98
C THR A 519 -13.00 24.23 18.14
N LEU A 520 -12.62 23.19 18.89
CA LEU A 520 -11.76 23.31 20.08
C LEU A 520 -10.31 23.62 19.70
N LEU A 521 -9.67 24.55 20.42
CA LEU A 521 -8.26 24.89 20.23
C LEU A 521 -7.32 23.71 20.53
N SER A 522 -7.69 22.83 21.46
CA SER A 522 -6.93 21.61 21.76
C SER A 522 -7.14 20.47 20.74
N ALA A 523 -7.99 20.65 19.72
CA ALA A 523 -8.22 19.68 18.65
C ALA A 523 -7.50 20.03 17.33
N LEU A 524 -6.97 21.26 17.21
CA LEU A 524 -6.14 21.69 16.07
C LEU A 524 -4.90 20.79 15.94
N ASN A 525 -4.33 20.70 14.75
CA ASN A 525 -3.10 19.93 14.48
C ASN A 525 -3.18 18.51 15.08
N GLY A 526 -4.27 17.79 14.81
CA GLY A 526 -4.41 16.36 15.15
C GLY A 526 -4.52 16.08 16.64
N GLY A 527 -4.99 17.05 17.44
CA GLY A 527 -5.04 16.95 18.89
C GLY A 527 -3.77 17.36 19.62
N ALA A 528 -2.71 17.79 18.91
CA ALA A 528 -1.59 18.50 19.54
C ALA A 528 -2.03 19.90 20.04
N GLY A 529 -2.83 20.59 19.21
CA GLY A 529 -3.61 21.75 19.60
C GLY A 529 -2.83 22.99 20.07
N LEU A 530 -3.56 23.91 20.69
CA LEU A 530 -3.04 24.94 21.57
C LEU A 530 -3.48 24.62 23.01
N THR A 531 -2.52 24.34 23.88
CA THR A 531 -2.72 24.14 25.33
C THR A 531 -2.06 25.26 26.14
N LYS A 532 -2.29 25.33 27.45
CA LYS A 532 -1.56 26.25 28.34
C LYS A 532 -0.04 26.04 28.41
N ASN A 533 0.49 24.87 28.03
CA ASN A 533 1.94 24.62 28.10
C ASN A 533 2.68 25.12 26.84
N ALA A 534 1.95 25.49 25.78
CA ALA A 534 2.48 26.21 24.62
C ALA A 534 2.63 27.74 24.86
N LEU A 535 2.20 28.24 26.02
CA LEU A 535 2.13 29.65 26.38
C LEU A 535 3.28 30.10 27.29
N VAL A 536 3.44 31.42 27.44
CA VAL A 536 4.40 32.07 28.34
C VAL A 536 3.73 33.20 29.13
N THR A 537 4.17 33.43 30.37
CA THR A 537 3.53 34.42 31.26
C THR A 537 3.58 35.85 30.70
N GLY A 538 2.44 36.32 30.16
CA GLY A 538 2.29 37.66 29.60
C GLY A 538 1.55 37.64 28.26
N ASN A 539 2.09 38.33 27.25
CA ASN A 539 1.60 38.13 25.88
C ASN A 539 2.15 36.81 25.35
N ASP A 540 1.36 36.11 24.54
CA ASP A 540 1.70 34.88 23.82
C ASP A 540 1.79 35.07 22.31
N LEU A 541 1.13 36.09 21.77
CA LEU A 541 1.23 36.51 20.37
C LEU A 541 1.57 38.00 20.32
N VAL A 542 2.52 38.38 19.46
CA VAL A 542 2.86 39.78 19.21
C VAL A 542 2.84 40.05 17.72
N PHE A 543 1.90 40.86 17.26
CA PHE A 543 1.83 41.37 15.88
C PHE A 543 2.51 42.74 15.81
N THR A 544 3.36 42.96 14.82
CA THR A 544 3.89 44.30 14.48
C THR A 544 3.35 44.72 13.13
N LEU A 545 2.52 45.76 13.12
CA LEU A 545 1.80 46.28 11.95
C LEU A 545 2.68 47.23 11.13
N ARG A 546 2.36 47.44 9.84
CA ARG A 546 3.16 48.30 8.93
C ARG A 546 3.15 49.78 9.33
N SER A 547 2.24 50.19 10.20
CA SER A 547 2.28 51.51 10.85
C SER A 547 3.39 51.66 11.91
N GLY A 548 4.11 50.59 12.24
CA GLY A 548 5.00 50.51 13.40
C GLY A 548 4.26 50.27 14.73
N THR A 549 2.96 50.01 14.69
CA THR A 549 2.15 49.69 15.88
C THR A 549 2.34 48.23 16.26
N THR A 550 2.76 47.94 17.49
CA THR A 550 2.79 46.58 18.04
C THR A 550 1.51 46.29 18.83
N LEU A 551 0.92 45.11 18.63
CA LEU A 551 -0.22 44.59 19.37
C LEU A 551 0.18 43.25 20.02
N GLY A 552 0.15 43.21 21.36
CA GLY A 552 0.32 41.98 22.13
C GLY A 552 -1.02 41.38 22.54
N PHE A 553 -1.11 40.06 22.57
CA PHE A 553 -2.25 39.29 23.06
C PHE A 553 -1.78 38.23 24.05
N ASP A 554 -2.27 38.32 25.28
CA ASP A 554 -2.24 37.30 26.33
C ASP A 554 -3.33 36.26 26.00
N LEU A 555 -2.92 35.01 25.74
CA LEU A 555 -3.84 33.88 25.52
C LEU A 555 -4.08 33.10 26.81
N ASP A 556 -3.24 33.28 27.82
CA ASP A 556 -3.37 32.68 29.16
C ASP A 556 -4.75 33.02 29.79
N GLY A 557 -5.33 34.17 29.43
CA GLY A 557 -6.70 34.59 29.76
C GLY A 557 -7.86 33.86 29.03
N LEU A 558 -7.61 32.99 28.04
CA LEU A 558 -8.66 32.19 27.39
C LEU A 558 -9.16 31.08 28.34
N ALA A 559 -10.40 31.22 28.78
CA ALA A 559 -11.04 30.26 29.68
C ALA A 559 -11.20 28.89 28.99
N GLY A 560 -10.59 27.85 29.58
CA GLY A 560 -10.73 26.47 29.10
C GLY A 560 -9.65 25.98 28.13
N LEU A 561 -8.47 26.62 28.03
CA LEU A 561 -7.35 26.15 27.20
C LEU A 561 -6.77 24.75 27.56
N GLY A 562 -7.25 24.09 28.62
CA GLY A 562 -6.80 22.76 29.01
C GLY A 562 -5.32 22.71 29.47
N SER A 563 -4.78 21.50 29.47
CA SER A 563 -3.35 21.18 29.66
C SER A 563 -3.01 19.95 28.82
N ASP A 564 -1.73 19.63 28.63
CA ASP A 564 -1.31 18.53 27.74
C ASP A 564 -1.88 17.14 28.11
N SER A 565 -2.41 16.99 29.33
CA SER A 565 -3.07 15.77 29.81
C SER A 565 -4.60 15.89 29.95
N THR A 566 -5.22 16.97 29.46
CA THR A 566 -6.66 17.19 29.61
C THR A 566 -7.21 18.11 28.49
N PRO A 567 -8.09 17.61 27.60
CA PRO A 567 -8.69 18.41 26.53
C PRO A 567 -9.33 19.71 27.02
N GLY A 568 -9.16 20.78 26.24
CA GLY A 568 -9.72 22.09 26.52
C GLY A 568 -11.18 22.24 26.08
N THR A 569 -11.85 23.26 26.60
CA THR A 569 -13.16 23.74 26.14
C THR A 569 -13.09 25.06 25.37
N ALA A 570 -11.91 25.69 25.27
CA ALA A 570 -11.71 26.93 24.52
C ALA A 570 -11.77 26.68 22.99
N THR A 571 -12.41 27.59 22.25
CA THR A 571 -12.68 27.44 20.81
C THR A 571 -11.94 28.45 19.92
N ILE A 572 -11.92 28.18 18.61
CA ILE A 572 -11.48 29.18 17.61
C ILE A 572 -12.32 30.46 17.72
N GLY A 573 -13.60 30.37 18.07
CA GLY A 573 -14.48 31.53 18.28
C GLY A 573 -14.03 32.42 19.43
N ASP A 574 -13.58 31.83 20.53
CA ASP A 574 -13.03 32.56 21.69
C ASP A 574 -11.72 33.27 21.32
N LEU A 575 -10.82 32.55 20.63
CA LEU A 575 -9.56 33.10 20.10
C LEU A 575 -9.81 34.26 19.13
N LEU A 576 -10.72 34.10 18.16
CA LEU A 576 -11.07 35.16 17.21
C LEU A 576 -11.72 36.36 17.91
N THR A 577 -12.52 36.14 18.97
CA THR A 577 -13.12 37.21 19.77
C THR A 577 -12.05 38.02 20.51
N LEU A 578 -11.02 37.35 21.05
CA LEU A 578 -9.87 37.98 21.69
C LEU A 578 -9.00 38.75 20.68
N LEU A 579 -8.62 38.11 19.56
CA LEU A 579 -7.74 38.70 18.54
C LEU A 579 -8.37 39.88 17.78
N ASN A 580 -9.70 39.89 17.62
CA ASN A 580 -10.45 41.01 17.05
C ASN A 580 -11.02 41.97 18.13
N GLY A 581 -10.58 41.82 19.38
CA GLY A 581 -11.08 42.59 20.53
C GLY A 581 -10.74 44.09 20.49
N PRO A 582 -11.13 44.86 21.52
CA PRO A 582 -10.99 46.32 21.54
C PRO A 582 -9.56 46.85 21.31
N SER A 583 -8.53 46.07 21.67
CA SER A 583 -7.11 46.38 21.43
C SER A 583 -6.75 46.42 19.94
N ALA A 584 -7.39 45.56 19.15
CA ALA A 584 -7.15 45.32 17.73
C ALA A 584 -8.09 46.12 16.80
N ALA A 585 -9.27 46.50 17.31
CA ALA A 585 -10.34 47.13 16.54
C ALA A 585 -9.87 48.27 15.63
N GLY A 586 -10.10 48.12 14.32
CA GLY A 586 -9.70 49.10 13.29
C GLY A 586 -8.21 49.12 12.94
N LYS A 587 -7.39 48.21 13.48
CA LYS A 587 -5.95 48.09 13.21
C LYS A 587 -5.55 46.71 12.68
N LEU A 588 -6.11 45.65 13.26
CA LEU A 588 -5.88 44.26 12.90
C LEU A 588 -7.25 43.57 12.77
N GLN A 589 -7.38 42.69 11.78
CA GLN A 589 -8.47 41.74 11.67
C GLN A 589 -7.89 40.34 11.49
N VAL A 590 -8.33 39.38 12.31
CA VAL A 590 -8.00 37.96 12.15
C VAL A 590 -9.28 37.21 11.79
N LYS A 591 -9.21 36.31 10.81
CA LYS A 591 -10.32 35.48 10.35
C LYS A 591 -9.86 34.04 10.20
N LEU A 592 -10.80 33.12 10.36
CA LEU A 592 -10.68 31.77 9.82
C LEU A 592 -11.11 31.81 8.35
N THR A 593 -10.31 31.24 7.44
CA THR A 593 -10.58 31.16 6.01
C THR A 593 -9.83 29.94 5.47
N ASP A 594 -10.55 29.05 4.78
CA ASP A 594 -10.00 27.82 4.19
C ASP A 594 -9.14 27.01 5.20
N ASN A 595 -9.71 26.78 6.39
CA ASN A 595 -9.10 26.14 7.58
C ASN A 595 -7.78 26.74 8.10
N ALA A 596 -7.35 27.90 7.57
CA ALA A 596 -6.21 28.68 8.06
C ALA A 596 -6.64 29.96 8.81
N LEU A 597 -5.79 30.44 9.72
CA LEU A 597 -5.96 31.77 10.33
C LEU A 597 -5.29 32.85 9.46
N VAL A 598 -6.10 33.75 8.90
CA VAL A 598 -5.68 34.86 8.05
C VAL A 598 -5.74 36.16 8.84
N ALA A 599 -4.58 36.77 9.07
CA ALA A 599 -4.43 38.05 9.75
C ALA A 599 -4.24 39.18 8.73
N THR A 600 -4.92 40.32 8.90
CA THR A 600 -4.89 41.47 7.98
C THR A 600 -4.63 42.77 8.74
N ASP A 601 -3.57 43.47 8.37
CA ASP A 601 -3.20 44.80 8.88
C ASP A 601 -4.03 45.89 8.18
N LEU A 602 -4.96 46.48 8.92
CA LEU A 602 -5.84 47.56 8.49
C LEU A 602 -5.19 48.96 8.61
N THR A 603 -3.99 49.07 9.17
CA THR A 603 -3.29 50.34 9.33
C THR A 603 -2.61 50.82 8.04
N THR A 604 -2.43 52.14 7.92
CA THR A 604 -1.66 52.71 6.81
C THR A 604 -0.16 52.49 7.04
N PRO A 605 0.59 51.94 6.06
CA PRO A 605 2.04 51.73 6.20
C PRO A 605 2.81 53.02 6.47
N ALA A 606 3.76 52.98 7.41
CA ALA A 606 4.64 54.10 7.73
C ALA A 606 5.68 54.36 6.62
N SER A 607 6.00 53.36 5.80
CA SER A 607 6.81 53.50 4.58
C SER A 607 6.51 52.37 3.59
N LYS A 608 7.07 52.44 2.37
CA LYS A 608 7.02 51.35 1.38
C LYS A 608 7.79 50.08 1.81
N ALA A 609 8.70 50.20 2.77
CA ALA A 609 9.51 49.09 3.30
C ALA A 609 9.05 48.64 4.69
N ALA A 610 7.94 49.18 5.21
CA ALA A 610 7.39 48.75 6.49
C ALA A 610 6.71 47.38 6.34
N THR A 611 7.04 46.46 7.24
CA THR A 611 6.55 45.08 7.23
C THR A 611 5.44 44.86 8.25
N PHE A 612 4.57 43.90 7.94
CA PHE A 612 3.67 43.23 8.86
C PHE A 612 4.35 41.93 9.30
N SER A 613 4.38 41.65 10.59
CA SER A 613 4.93 40.41 11.15
C SER A 613 4.16 39.96 12.40
N ILE A 614 4.33 38.68 12.74
CA ILE A 614 3.90 38.10 14.00
C ILE A 614 5.08 37.32 14.60
N ALA A 615 5.20 37.32 15.94
CA ALA A 615 6.21 36.57 16.65
C ALA A 615 5.67 35.97 17.95
N GLY A 616 6.27 34.86 18.37
CA GLY A 616 6.16 34.35 19.73
C GLY A 616 7.10 35.15 20.64
N PRO A 617 6.59 35.93 21.61
CA PRO A 617 7.44 36.60 22.58
C PRO A 617 8.14 35.58 23.48
N SER A 618 9.22 36.02 24.13
CA SER A 618 10.03 35.19 25.01
C SER A 618 10.22 35.82 26.38
N VAL A 619 10.30 34.96 27.40
CA VAL A 619 10.38 35.34 28.81
C VAL A 619 11.50 34.56 29.51
N LYS A 620 12.05 35.13 30.58
CA LYS A 620 13.03 34.44 31.44
C LYS A 620 12.33 33.78 32.62
N VAL A 621 12.48 32.47 32.74
CA VAL A 621 11.91 31.64 33.81
C VAL A 621 13.03 30.92 34.54
N LYS A 622 12.92 30.81 35.87
CA LYS A 622 13.92 30.12 36.70
C LYS A 622 13.61 28.64 36.83
N VAL A 623 14.51 27.81 36.33
CA VAL A 623 14.54 26.37 36.60
C VAL A 623 15.63 26.13 37.65
N GLY A 624 15.21 25.93 38.90
CA GLY A 624 16.11 25.90 40.05
C GLY A 624 16.82 27.24 40.24
N THR A 625 18.14 27.26 40.10
CA THR A 625 18.98 28.47 40.23
C THR A 625 19.24 29.19 38.90
N THR A 626 18.86 28.61 37.76
CA THR A 626 19.29 29.04 36.43
C THR A 626 18.17 29.77 35.69
N ASP A 627 18.49 30.93 35.11
CA ASP A 627 17.58 31.64 34.19
C ASP A 627 17.57 30.94 32.82
N THR A 628 16.44 30.35 32.46
CA THR A 628 16.18 29.80 31.12
C THR A 628 15.25 30.72 30.34
N VAL A 629 15.40 30.79 29.01
CA VAL A 629 14.47 31.52 28.14
C VAL A 629 13.42 30.54 27.62
N GLN A 630 12.14 30.84 27.86
CA GLN A 630 11.01 30.17 27.20
C GLN A 630 10.45 31.10 26.12
N VAL A 631 9.90 30.53 25.05
CA VAL A 631 9.29 31.24 23.92
C VAL A 631 7.88 30.71 23.75
N SER A 632 6.92 31.60 23.49
CA SER A 632 5.56 31.18 23.14
C SER A 632 5.57 30.35 21.86
N LEU A 633 4.98 29.16 21.94
CA LEU A 633 4.73 28.29 20.79
C LEU A 633 3.35 28.54 20.18
N ALA A 634 2.56 29.48 20.73
CA ALA A 634 1.24 29.84 20.20
C ALA A 634 1.23 30.22 18.70
N PRO A 635 2.22 30.93 18.12
CA PRO A 635 2.24 31.19 16.67
C PRO A 635 2.41 29.92 15.84
N VAL A 636 3.05 28.87 16.39
CA VAL A 636 3.26 27.58 15.73
C VAL A 636 1.99 26.74 15.83
N ALA A 637 1.44 26.59 17.04
CA ALA A 637 0.20 25.87 17.31
C ALA A 637 -1.04 26.46 16.60
N LEU A 638 -1.01 27.76 16.29
CA LEU A 638 -2.04 28.47 15.52
C LEU A 638 -1.67 28.67 14.04
N GLY A 639 -0.59 28.03 13.55
CA GLY A 639 -0.14 28.07 12.16
C GLY A 639 0.18 29.46 11.60
N LEU A 640 0.35 30.46 12.45
CA LEU A 640 0.57 31.86 12.09
C LEU A 640 2.06 32.21 11.88
N LEU A 641 2.99 31.26 12.03
CA LEU A 641 4.42 31.49 11.87
C LEU A 641 4.82 31.73 10.39
N ALA A 642 4.64 32.96 9.93
CA ALA A 642 4.99 33.42 8.58
C ALA A 642 6.13 34.46 8.60
N PRO A 643 6.97 34.51 7.54
CA PRO A 643 8.02 35.53 7.43
C PRO A 643 7.43 36.96 7.30
N PRO A 644 8.14 38.00 7.77
CA PRO A 644 7.68 39.39 7.67
C PRO A 644 7.39 39.82 6.23
N THR A 645 6.22 40.39 5.99
CA THR A 645 5.73 40.74 4.64
C THR A 645 5.47 42.24 4.49
N THR A 646 5.77 42.84 3.34
CA THR A 646 5.31 44.19 3.01
C THR A 646 3.83 44.23 2.56
N GLY A 647 3.23 43.05 2.36
CA GLY A 647 1.80 42.89 2.07
C GLY A 647 0.91 43.26 3.26
N GLY A 648 -0.40 43.42 3.01
CA GLY A 648 -1.37 43.75 4.06
C GLY A 648 -1.89 42.55 4.87
N THR A 649 -1.46 41.34 4.54
CA THR A 649 -2.05 40.10 5.02
C THR A 649 -0.95 39.08 5.30
N ILE A 650 -1.07 38.40 6.44
CA ILE A 650 -0.34 37.17 6.76
C ILE A 650 -1.38 36.05 6.67
N ASN A 651 -1.14 35.10 5.77
CA ASN A 651 -1.90 33.85 5.73
C ASN A 651 -1.16 32.85 6.62
N GLY A 652 -1.83 32.24 7.59
CA GLY A 652 -1.33 31.06 8.27
C GLY A 652 -1.37 29.82 7.37
N ILE A 653 -0.77 28.73 7.85
CA ILE A 653 -1.02 27.38 7.32
C ILE A 653 -2.39 26.86 7.77
N SER A 654 -2.88 25.79 7.14
CA SER A 654 -4.09 25.10 7.60
C SER A 654 -3.87 24.46 8.97
N LEU A 655 -4.92 24.41 9.80
CA LEU A 655 -4.85 23.94 11.20
C LEU A 655 -5.49 22.58 11.44
N GLU A 656 -5.87 21.90 10.35
CA GLU A 656 -6.04 20.45 10.35
C GLU A 656 -4.68 19.76 10.42
N SER A 657 -4.55 18.69 11.21
CA SER A 657 -3.60 17.65 10.81
C SER A 657 -4.33 16.76 9.84
N TYR A 658 -3.78 16.64 8.65
CA TYR A 658 -3.98 15.45 7.86
C TYR A 658 -3.38 14.28 8.62
N SER A 659 -4.21 13.31 9.01
CA SER A 659 -3.78 11.92 8.93
C SER A 659 -3.36 11.66 7.49
N PRO A 660 -2.28 10.90 7.21
CA PRO A 660 -2.00 10.47 5.85
C PRO A 660 -3.21 9.75 5.22
N ARG A 661 -3.99 9.03 6.04
CA ARG A 661 -5.26 8.39 5.68
C ARG A 661 -6.33 9.35 5.12
N ASP A 662 -6.30 10.62 5.52
CA ASP A 662 -7.23 11.64 5.01
C ASP A 662 -6.90 12.01 3.56
N ARG A 663 -5.65 11.84 3.12
CA ARG A 663 -5.18 12.23 1.78
C ARG A 663 -5.20 11.08 0.76
N MET A 664 -5.28 9.84 1.24
CA MET A 664 -5.26 8.60 0.46
C MET A 664 -6.67 8.11 0.18
N TYR A 665 -6.96 7.68 -1.05
CA TYR A 665 -8.29 7.18 -1.43
C TYR A 665 -8.28 6.06 -2.47
N VAL A 666 -9.39 5.33 -2.55
CA VAL A 666 -9.81 4.62 -3.76
C VAL A 666 -11.06 5.29 -4.34
N LYS A 667 -11.25 5.24 -5.66
CA LYS A 667 -12.47 5.77 -6.28
C LYS A 667 -13.66 4.86 -6.08
N GLU A 668 -14.84 5.45 -5.98
CA GLU A 668 -16.09 4.74 -6.17
C GLU A 668 -16.18 4.22 -7.62
N ASP A 669 -16.17 2.90 -7.81
CA ASP A 669 -16.27 2.27 -9.14
C ASP A 669 -16.88 0.85 -9.06
N THR A 670 -17.32 0.31 -10.19
CA THR A 670 -17.74 -1.09 -10.33
C THR A 670 -16.49 -1.96 -10.56
N LEU A 671 -16.05 -2.66 -9.51
CA LEU A 671 -14.75 -3.31 -9.46
C LEU A 671 -14.60 -4.47 -10.45
N ALA A 672 -15.57 -5.39 -10.44
CA ALA A 672 -15.60 -6.58 -11.28
C ALA A 672 -16.94 -7.33 -11.19
N SER A 673 -17.11 -8.33 -12.07
CA SER A 673 -17.89 -9.52 -11.75
C SER A 673 -16.98 -10.60 -11.11
N LEU A 674 -17.22 -10.93 -9.85
CA LEU A 674 -16.77 -12.21 -9.28
C LEU A 674 -17.40 -13.37 -10.06
N SER A 675 -16.68 -14.48 -10.19
CA SER A 675 -17.28 -15.79 -10.47
C SER A 675 -17.22 -16.64 -9.21
N ILE A 676 -18.37 -17.15 -8.77
CA ILE A 676 -18.47 -18.04 -7.62
C ILE A 676 -19.07 -19.35 -8.12
N LYS A 677 -18.47 -20.48 -7.73
CA LYS A 677 -19.05 -21.84 -7.92
C LYS A 677 -19.27 -22.47 -6.55
N LEU A 678 -20.28 -23.32 -6.46
CA LEU A 678 -20.60 -24.06 -5.24
C LEU A 678 -20.91 -25.52 -5.60
N GLY A 679 -20.23 -26.46 -4.96
CA GLY A 679 -20.44 -27.90 -5.08
C GLY A 679 -20.83 -28.48 -3.72
N GLY A 680 -22.12 -28.62 -3.48
CA GLY A 680 -22.68 -29.16 -2.24
C GLY A 680 -22.97 -30.66 -2.30
N SER A 681 -22.70 -31.36 -1.22
CA SER A 681 -23.16 -32.72 -0.93
C SER A 681 -23.90 -32.76 0.41
N LEU A 682 -24.78 -33.73 0.57
CA LEU A 682 -25.62 -33.89 1.76
C LEU A 682 -25.75 -35.36 2.11
N GLU A 683 -25.55 -35.68 3.39
CA GLU A 683 -26.12 -36.87 4.01
C GLU A 683 -26.97 -36.42 5.20
N ALA A 684 -28.24 -36.80 5.18
CA ALA A 684 -29.23 -36.46 6.19
C ALA A 684 -30.31 -37.54 6.28
N GLY A 685 -30.81 -37.75 7.50
CA GLY A 685 -32.11 -38.33 7.76
C GLY A 685 -33.17 -37.24 7.85
N ALA A 686 -34.43 -37.64 7.75
CA ALA A 686 -35.56 -36.85 8.21
C ALA A 686 -36.63 -37.78 8.80
N SER A 687 -37.41 -37.31 9.76
CA SER A 687 -38.51 -38.07 10.34
C SER A 687 -39.86 -37.41 10.07
N LEU A 688 -40.90 -38.25 9.98
CA LEU A 688 -42.29 -37.81 9.99
C LEU A 688 -43.11 -38.84 10.78
N GLY A 689 -43.33 -38.54 12.05
CA GLY A 689 -43.98 -39.45 12.99
C GLY A 689 -43.28 -40.82 13.01
N PRO A 690 -43.97 -41.93 12.69
CA PRO A 690 -43.38 -43.27 12.70
C PRO A 690 -42.50 -43.60 11.46
N LEU A 691 -42.37 -42.70 10.49
CA LEU A 691 -41.64 -42.96 9.24
C LEU A 691 -40.28 -42.28 9.19
N ALA A 692 -39.26 -43.06 8.83
CA ALA A 692 -37.92 -42.57 8.57
C ALA A 692 -37.70 -42.33 7.07
N LEU A 693 -37.15 -41.16 6.75
CA LEU A 693 -36.65 -40.78 5.44
C LEU A 693 -35.12 -40.72 5.50
N SER A 694 -34.45 -41.21 4.46
CA SER A 694 -32.99 -41.15 4.34
C SER A 694 -32.59 -40.64 2.94
N VAL A 695 -31.67 -39.69 2.86
CA VAL A 695 -31.14 -39.22 1.58
C VAL A 695 -30.35 -40.36 0.92
N TYR A 696 -30.88 -40.89 -0.18
CA TYR A 696 -30.28 -42.02 -0.91
C TYR A 696 -29.11 -41.59 -1.78
N ALA A 697 -29.28 -40.46 -2.49
CA ALA A 697 -28.25 -39.79 -3.26
C ALA A 697 -28.67 -38.34 -3.51
N GLY A 698 -27.75 -37.39 -3.33
CA GLY A 698 -28.01 -36.00 -3.63
C GLY A 698 -26.77 -35.10 -3.58
N ALA A 699 -26.81 -34.06 -4.39
CA ALA A 699 -25.79 -33.03 -4.51
C ALA A 699 -26.45 -31.76 -5.05
N ALA A 700 -25.85 -30.61 -4.75
CA ALA A 700 -26.19 -29.32 -5.30
C ALA A 700 -25.01 -28.78 -6.13
N SER A 701 -25.29 -28.23 -7.30
CA SER A 701 -24.31 -27.52 -8.12
C SER A 701 -24.80 -26.11 -8.37
N GLY A 702 -23.98 -25.13 -7.99
CA GLY A 702 -24.29 -23.71 -8.06
C GLY A 702 -23.22 -22.93 -8.80
N SER A 703 -23.63 -21.86 -9.45
CA SER A 703 -22.72 -20.82 -9.96
C SER A 703 -23.42 -19.49 -10.09
N ALA A 704 -22.72 -18.41 -9.76
CA ALA A 704 -23.19 -17.04 -9.88
C ALA A 704 -22.10 -16.13 -10.44
N SER A 705 -22.50 -15.06 -11.10
CA SER A 705 -21.64 -13.92 -11.40
C SER A 705 -22.10 -12.75 -10.54
N VAL A 706 -21.23 -12.23 -9.67
CA VAL A 706 -21.61 -11.19 -8.69
C VAL A 706 -20.84 -9.92 -8.99
N ALA A 707 -21.53 -8.86 -9.40
CA ALA A 707 -20.89 -7.57 -9.58
C ALA A 707 -20.67 -6.92 -8.20
N ILE A 708 -19.43 -6.51 -7.90
CA ILE A 708 -19.12 -5.63 -6.76
C ILE A 708 -19.04 -4.20 -7.28
N LYS A 709 -19.73 -3.27 -6.61
CA LYS A 709 -19.49 -1.83 -6.73
C LYS A 709 -19.07 -1.30 -5.36
N LEU A 710 -17.94 -0.59 -5.32
CA LEU A 710 -17.60 0.21 -4.14
C LEU A 710 -18.67 1.28 -3.95
N VAL A 711 -18.93 1.64 -2.70
CA VAL A 711 -19.88 2.70 -2.32
C VAL A 711 -19.17 3.64 -1.35
N ASP A 712 -19.28 4.93 -1.61
CA ASP A 712 -18.75 5.97 -0.75
C ASP A 712 -19.50 5.98 0.60
N PRO A 713 -18.84 5.69 1.74
CA PRO A 713 -19.46 5.74 3.06
C PRO A 713 -19.52 7.18 3.62
N GLY A 714 -18.93 8.14 2.91
CA GLY A 714 -19.04 9.56 3.20
C GLY A 714 -20.49 10.05 3.13
N THR A 715 -20.77 11.20 3.73
CA THR A 715 -22.09 11.85 3.63
C THR A 715 -21.98 13.34 3.39
N GLY A 716 -22.88 13.89 2.56
CA GLY A 716 -23.03 15.32 2.34
C GLY A 716 -21.96 15.94 1.43
N LEU A 717 -20.80 16.30 2.00
CA LEU A 717 -19.64 16.79 1.24
C LEU A 717 -18.49 15.78 1.20
N ALA A 718 -18.57 14.71 1.98
CA ALA A 718 -17.65 13.57 1.95
C ALA A 718 -18.06 12.54 0.88
N ASP A 719 -19.34 12.48 0.51
CA ASP A 719 -19.87 11.79 -0.67
C ASP A 719 -19.39 12.53 -1.95
N ASP A 720 -18.13 12.29 -2.33
CA ASP A 720 -17.45 12.94 -3.47
C ASP A 720 -17.04 11.97 -4.59
N GLY A 721 -17.26 10.66 -4.37
CA GLY A 721 -16.88 9.57 -5.28
C GLY A 721 -15.46 9.04 -5.01
N ARG A 722 -14.92 9.30 -3.82
CA ARG A 722 -13.60 8.87 -3.36
C ARG A 722 -13.70 8.44 -1.92
N ILE A 723 -13.40 7.17 -1.71
CA ILE A 723 -13.40 6.55 -0.39
C ILE A 723 -12.01 6.77 0.19
N TYR A 724 -11.89 7.78 1.05
CA TYR A 724 -10.64 8.07 1.74
C TYR A 724 -10.41 7.07 2.87
N LEU A 725 -9.16 6.71 3.14
CA LEU A 725 -8.85 5.65 4.10
C LEU A 725 -9.28 6.02 5.53
N ALA A 726 -9.37 7.30 5.86
CA ALA A 726 -9.90 7.78 7.14
C ALA A 726 -11.40 7.47 7.34
N GLU A 727 -12.18 7.39 6.27
CA GLU A 727 -13.63 7.14 6.34
C GLU A 727 -13.90 5.66 6.68
N MET A 728 -12.99 4.78 6.22
CA MET A 728 -12.97 3.37 6.59
C MET A 728 -12.63 3.12 8.07
N ASP A 729 -12.22 4.12 8.85
CA ASP A 729 -11.94 3.98 10.30
C ASP A 729 -13.22 3.90 11.15
N GLY A 730 -14.39 4.27 10.59
CA GLY A 730 -15.69 3.93 11.17
C GLY A 730 -16.08 2.46 10.99
N GLY A 731 -15.36 1.72 10.16
CA GLY A 731 -15.69 0.38 9.69
C GLY A 731 -15.87 0.32 8.18
N VAL A 732 -15.93 -0.90 7.63
CA VAL A 732 -15.96 -1.16 6.18
C VAL A 732 -17.21 -1.93 5.73
N ALA A 733 -18.26 -1.97 6.57
CA ALA A 733 -19.49 -2.70 6.26
C ALA A 733 -20.22 -2.13 5.03
N ASP A 734 -20.31 -0.80 4.93
CA ASP A 734 -21.01 -0.11 3.83
C ASP A 734 -20.11 0.14 2.60
N LEU A 735 -18.86 -0.33 2.62
CA LEU A 735 -17.84 -0.11 1.57
C LEU A 735 -18.20 -0.75 0.21
N ALA A 736 -18.99 -1.83 0.23
CA ALA A 736 -19.25 -2.65 -0.94
C ALA A 736 -20.75 -2.98 -1.10
N SER A 737 -21.23 -2.91 -2.34
CA SER A 737 -22.58 -3.33 -2.74
C SER A 737 -22.52 -4.39 -3.84
N PHE A 738 -23.46 -5.33 -3.81
CA PHE A 738 -23.44 -6.53 -4.64
C PHE A 738 -24.67 -6.62 -5.56
N ALA A 739 -24.47 -7.08 -6.79
CA ALA A 739 -25.55 -7.38 -7.73
C ALA A 739 -25.34 -8.76 -8.38
N VAL A 740 -26.22 -9.72 -8.06
CA VAL A 740 -26.12 -11.11 -8.51
C VAL A 740 -26.75 -11.28 -9.88
N THR A 741 -25.95 -11.74 -10.86
CA THR A 741 -26.35 -11.94 -12.25
C THR A 741 -26.45 -13.43 -12.58
N ALA A 742 -27.60 -13.84 -13.12
CA ALA A 742 -27.91 -15.20 -13.58
C ALA A 742 -27.50 -16.33 -12.62
N PRO A 743 -27.87 -16.26 -11.32
CA PRO A 743 -27.52 -17.30 -10.35
C PRO A 743 -28.16 -18.64 -10.73
N LYS A 744 -27.38 -19.70 -10.53
CA LYS A 744 -27.82 -21.10 -10.66
C LYS A 744 -27.52 -21.83 -9.36
N LEU A 745 -28.44 -22.70 -8.97
CA LEU A 745 -28.29 -23.66 -7.89
C LEU A 745 -29.30 -24.75 -8.18
N ASP A 746 -28.87 -25.80 -8.87
CA ASP A 746 -29.67 -26.98 -9.18
C ASP A 746 -29.11 -28.14 -8.37
N GLY A 747 -29.97 -28.75 -7.55
CA GLY A 747 -29.65 -29.92 -6.74
C GLY A 747 -30.90 -30.73 -6.43
N ILE A 748 -30.76 -32.05 -6.41
CA ILE A 748 -31.86 -32.98 -6.17
C ILE A 748 -31.41 -34.08 -5.20
N PHE A 749 -32.19 -34.27 -4.14
CA PHE A 749 -31.93 -35.21 -3.06
C PHE A 749 -33.05 -36.25 -3.06
N GLN A 750 -32.74 -37.48 -3.48
CA GLN A 750 -33.69 -38.59 -3.51
C GLN A 750 -33.91 -39.11 -2.08
N LEU A 751 -35.16 -39.28 -1.63
CA LEU A 751 -35.48 -39.61 -0.23
C LEU A 751 -36.02 -41.03 -0.08
N LYS A 752 -35.17 -42.01 0.25
CA LYS A 752 -35.63 -43.38 0.51
C LYS A 752 -36.43 -43.44 1.81
N VAL A 753 -37.67 -43.92 1.71
CA VAL A 753 -38.61 -44.13 2.83
C VAL A 753 -38.37 -45.50 3.44
N ARG A 754 -38.41 -45.61 4.78
CA ARG A 754 -38.38 -46.88 5.51
C ARG A 754 -39.53 -46.98 6.52
N PRO A 755 -40.08 -48.19 6.77
CA PRO A 755 -39.71 -49.48 6.17
C PRO A 755 -40.15 -49.62 4.69
N GLU A 756 -39.35 -50.36 3.92
CA GLU A 756 -39.47 -50.53 2.45
C GLU A 756 -40.78 -51.21 2.02
N THR A 757 -41.36 -52.00 2.93
CA THR A 757 -42.68 -52.61 2.78
C THR A 757 -43.78 -51.56 2.62
N LEU A 758 -43.77 -50.49 3.43
CA LEU A 758 -44.73 -49.40 3.33
C LEU A 758 -44.44 -48.49 2.13
N ALA A 759 -43.15 -48.23 1.85
CA ALA A 759 -42.72 -47.46 0.68
C ALA A 759 -43.36 -47.99 -0.61
N SER A 760 -43.26 -49.30 -0.84
CA SER A 760 -43.77 -49.95 -2.05
C SER A 760 -45.28 -50.26 -2.01
N SER A 761 -45.82 -50.77 -0.89
CA SER A 761 -47.22 -51.24 -0.83
C SER A 761 -48.27 -50.17 -0.51
N VAL A 762 -47.89 -49.10 0.21
CA VAL A 762 -48.80 -48.02 0.61
C VAL A 762 -48.57 -46.77 -0.23
N PHE A 763 -47.31 -46.31 -0.33
CA PHE A 763 -46.96 -45.07 -1.03
C PHE A 763 -46.64 -45.28 -2.52
N GLY A 764 -46.58 -46.53 -2.99
CA GLY A 764 -46.31 -46.89 -4.38
C GLY A 764 -44.95 -46.39 -4.89
N ILE A 765 -43.95 -46.27 -4.00
CA ILE A 765 -42.59 -45.84 -4.31
C ILE A 765 -41.82 -47.05 -4.86
N ASN A 766 -41.02 -46.83 -5.91
CA ASN A 766 -40.29 -47.90 -6.58
C ASN A 766 -38.77 -47.70 -6.48
N ASP A 767 -38.17 -48.37 -5.49
CA ASP A 767 -36.73 -48.36 -5.21
C ASP A 767 -35.85 -48.72 -6.42
N ALA A 768 -36.34 -49.55 -7.34
CA ALA A 768 -35.60 -49.92 -8.55
C ALA A 768 -35.45 -48.78 -9.58
N LEU A 769 -36.04 -47.60 -9.33
CA LEU A 769 -35.92 -46.40 -10.16
C LEU A 769 -34.93 -45.36 -9.61
N TYR A 770 -34.44 -45.54 -8.38
CA TYR A 770 -33.46 -44.62 -7.78
C TYR A 770 -32.11 -44.70 -8.50
N GLN A 771 -31.41 -43.56 -8.54
CA GLN A 771 -30.07 -43.47 -9.15
C GLN A 771 -29.02 -43.20 -8.07
N ALA A 772 -28.00 -44.06 -8.01
CA ALA A 772 -26.90 -43.93 -7.04
C ALA A 772 -26.01 -42.70 -7.32
N SER A 773 -26.00 -42.19 -8.55
CA SER A 773 -25.41 -40.90 -8.87
C SER A 773 -26.36 -39.76 -8.49
N PRO A 774 -25.88 -38.69 -7.83
CA PRO A 774 -26.66 -37.47 -7.62
C PRO A 774 -27.22 -36.87 -8.91
N LEU A 775 -28.39 -36.21 -8.81
CA LEU A 775 -29.12 -35.68 -9.96
C LEU A 775 -29.13 -34.15 -9.97
N THR A 776 -28.93 -33.57 -11.15
CA THR A 776 -29.10 -32.13 -11.43
C THR A 776 -30.34 -31.83 -12.30
N THR A 777 -31.00 -32.87 -12.82
CA THR A 777 -32.26 -32.75 -13.57
C THR A 777 -33.31 -33.68 -13.00
N THR A 778 -34.56 -33.22 -12.99
CA THR A 778 -35.72 -33.93 -12.42
C THR A 778 -35.78 -35.40 -12.88
N PRO A 779 -36.01 -36.37 -11.96
CA PRO A 779 -36.27 -37.75 -12.34
C PRO A 779 -37.39 -37.87 -13.38
N SER A 780 -37.20 -38.78 -14.34
CA SER A 780 -38.18 -39.03 -15.41
C SER A 780 -39.39 -39.86 -14.96
N SER A 781 -39.31 -40.49 -13.79
CA SER A 781 -40.43 -41.18 -13.14
C SER A 781 -41.07 -40.29 -12.07
N PRO A 782 -42.42 -40.21 -12.00
CA PRO A 782 -43.10 -39.56 -10.90
C PRO A 782 -43.09 -40.40 -9.60
N ASP A 783 -42.61 -41.65 -9.61
CA ASP A 783 -42.70 -42.55 -8.45
C ASP A 783 -41.54 -42.45 -7.46
N ILE A 784 -40.70 -41.42 -7.58
CA ILE A 784 -39.57 -41.16 -6.68
C ILE A 784 -39.85 -39.93 -5.81
N PRO A 785 -39.88 -40.04 -4.46
CA PRO A 785 -39.81 -38.90 -3.56
C PRO A 785 -38.43 -38.24 -3.64
N TYR A 786 -38.40 -36.92 -3.84
CA TYR A 786 -37.17 -36.14 -3.79
C TYR A 786 -37.45 -34.71 -3.32
N ILE A 787 -36.42 -34.04 -2.86
CA ILE A 787 -36.38 -32.58 -2.68
C ILE A 787 -35.57 -31.98 -3.82
N ARG A 788 -36.05 -30.88 -4.40
CA ARG A 788 -35.35 -30.08 -5.41
C ARG A 788 -35.03 -28.69 -4.89
N MET A 789 -33.76 -28.32 -4.99
CA MET A 789 -33.31 -26.92 -4.90
C MET A 789 -33.41 -26.24 -6.27
N GLN A 790 -33.77 -24.95 -6.26
CA GLN A 790 -33.68 -24.05 -7.41
C GLN A 790 -33.15 -22.69 -6.96
N ALA A 791 -32.25 -22.06 -7.72
CA ALA A 791 -31.80 -20.70 -7.41
C ALA A 791 -32.93 -19.66 -7.53
N GLY A 792 -32.92 -18.73 -6.58
CA GLY A 792 -33.60 -17.45 -6.64
C GLY A 792 -32.61 -16.30 -6.81
N ALA A 793 -33.13 -15.13 -7.15
CA ALA A 793 -32.40 -13.86 -7.10
C ALA A 793 -33.30 -12.84 -6.39
N ALA A 794 -32.87 -12.38 -5.22
CA ALA A 794 -33.63 -11.45 -4.39
C ALA A 794 -32.89 -10.10 -4.32
N GLY A 795 -32.83 -9.40 -5.45
CA GLY A 795 -32.07 -8.15 -5.58
C GLY A 795 -30.56 -8.39 -5.51
N SER A 796 -29.93 -7.95 -4.42
CA SER A 796 -28.50 -8.13 -4.13
C SER A 796 -28.15 -9.52 -3.60
N ALA A 797 -29.12 -10.29 -3.10
CA ALA A 797 -28.86 -11.60 -2.49
C ALA A 797 -29.01 -12.76 -3.49
N TRP A 798 -28.04 -13.70 -3.45
CA TRP A 798 -28.15 -15.01 -4.12
C TRP A 798 -28.92 -15.95 -3.18
N THR A 799 -30.14 -16.31 -3.55
CA THR A 799 -31.03 -17.13 -2.71
C THR A 799 -31.37 -18.45 -3.39
N PHE A 800 -32.13 -19.30 -2.71
CA PHE A 800 -32.70 -20.51 -3.29
C PHE A 800 -34.11 -20.77 -2.74
N SER A 801 -34.86 -21.58 -3.47
CA SER A 801 -36.12 -22.16 -3.03
C SER A 801 -36.00 -23.68 -2.98
N VAL A 802 -36.67 -24.28 -2.01
CA VAL A 802 -36.80 -25.72 -1.84
C VAL A 802 -38.19 -26.13 -2.27
N THR A 803 -38.30 -27.14 -3.14
CA THR A 803 -39.59 -27.72 -3.56
C THR A 803 -39.57 -29.24 -3.40
N PRO A 804 -40.61 -29.85 -2.81
CA PRO A 804 -40.75 -31.30 -2.78
C PRO A 804 -41.19 -31.84 -4.14
N SER A 805 -40.99 -33.14 -4.38
CA SER A 805 -41.62 -33.82 -5.52
C SER A 805 -43.10 -34.10 -5.22
N GLN A 806 -43.91 -34.18 -6.28
CA GLN A 806 -45.32 -34.55 -6.18
C GLN A 806 -45.52 -35.90 -5.45
N LYS A 807 -44.55 -36.82 -5.55
CA LYS A 807 -44.59 -38.11 -4.83
C LYS A 807 -44.39 -37.95 -3.33
N LEU A 808 -43.48 -37.06 -2.93
CA LEU A 808 -43.26 -36.72 -1.54
C LEU A 808 -44.50 -36.04 -0.96
N GLU A 809 -45.09 -35.07 -1.67
CA GLU A 809 -46.36 -34.45 -1.28
C GLU A 809 -47.51 -35.47 -1.16
N GLN A 810 -47.65 -36.41 -2.10
CA GLN A 810 -48.68 -37.46 -2.06
C GLN A 810 -48.50 -38.44 -0.90
N ALA A 811 -47.26 -38.86 -0.61
CA ALA A 811 -46.97 -39.71 0.53
C ALA A 811 -47.34 -38.99 1.84
N LEU A 812 -46.95 -37.72 1.98
CA LEU A 812 -47.18 -36.93 3.19
C LEU A 812 -48.65 -36.51 3.37
N GLN A 813 -49.39 -36.27 2.28
CA GLN A 813 -50.86 -36.08 2.32
C GLN A 813 -51.60 -37.32 2.85
N SER A 814 -51.00 -38.50 2.75
CA SER A 814 -51.55 -39.75 3.29
C SER A 814 -51.24 -39.96 4.78
N LEU A 815 -50.53 -39.01 5.42
CA LEU A 815 -49.97 -39.11 6.77
C LEU A 815 -50.30 -37.89 7.66
N GLY A 816 -50.77 -36.78 7.08
CA GLY A 816 -50.94 -35.51 7.79
C GLY A 816 -51.95 -35.49 8.94
N ASP A 817 -52.79 -36.52 9.08
CA ASP A 817 -53.77 -36.70 10.14
C ASP A 817 -53.30 -37.71 11.23
N PHE A 818 -52.00 -38.05 11.30
CA PHE A 818 -51.47 -39.13 12.16
C PHE A 818 -50.19 -38.72 12.90
N SER A 819 -50.30 -38.20 14.12
CA SER A 819 -49.17 -38.01 15.04
C SER A 819 -48.74 -39.33 15.70
N VAL A 820 -47.51 -39.37 16.22
CA VAL A 820 -47.12 -40.41 17.20
C VAL A 820 -47.90 -40.24 18.51
N ASP A 821 -48.34 -39.02 18.84
CA ASP A 821 -49.23 -38.75 19.97
C ASP A 821 -50.65 -39.32 19.78
N ASP A 822 -51.06 -39.56 18.52
CA ASP A 822 -52.32 -40.24 18.21
C ASP A 822 -52.21 -41.77 18.37
N LEU A 823 -51.01 -42.34 18.47
CA LEU A 823 -50.83 -43.79 18.65
C LEU A 823 -51.39 -44.26 20.01
N PRO A 824 -51.05 -43.64 21.16
CA PRO A 824 -51.71 -43.93 22.44
C PRO A 824 -53.22 -43.70 22.39
N ALA A 825 -53.68 -42.62 21.75
CA ALA A 825 -55.10 -42.29 21.65
C ALA A 825 -55.88 -43.32 20.81
N LEU A 826 -55.30 -43.81 19.70
CA LEU A 826 -55.86 -44.90 18.90
C LEU A 826 -55.87 -46.22 19.65
N LEU A 827 -54.80 -46.55 20.39
CA LEU A 827 -54.76 -47.74 21.23
C LEU A 827 -55.82 -47.69 22.35
N ASP A 828 -55.95 -46.57 23.05
CA ASP A 828 -57.01 -46.34 24.04
C ASP A 828 -58.41 -46.43 23.42
N LEU A 829 -58.62 -45.86 22.23
CA LEU A 829 -59.91 -45.88 21.54
C LEU A 829 -60.26 -47.28 21.03
N PHE A 830 -59.30 -48.03 20.51
CA PHE A 830 -59.46 -49.44 20.11
C PHE A 830 -59.75 -50.33 21.32
N THR A 831 -59.06 -50.11 22.43
CA THR A 831 -59.27 -50.82 23.72
C THR A 831 -60.62 -50.46 24.35
N THR A 832 -61.03 -49.19 24.27
CA THR A 832 -62.36 -48.73 24.69
C THR A 832 -63.46 -49.35 23.83
N TYR A 833 -63.28 -49.37 22.51
CA TYR A 833 -64.24 -49.98 21.58
C TYR A 833 -64.37 -51.49 21.81
N LEU A 834 -63.26 -52.19 22.01
CA LEU A 834 -63.25 -53.61 22.37
C LEU A 834 -63.96 -53.83 23.72
N SER A 835 -63.53 -53.14 24.78
CA SER A 835 -64.09 -53.29 26.15
C SER A 835 -65.54 -52.81 26.33
N THR A 836 -66.13 -52.15 25.33
CA THR A 836 -67.55 -51.78 25.29
C THR A 836 -68.37 -52.57 24.26
N SER A 837 -67.77 -53.62 23.68
CA SER A 837 -68.44 -54.53 22.76
C SER A 837 -68.96 -55.79 23.46
N ASP A 838 -70.15 -56.26 23.04
CA ASP A 838 -70.76 -57.53 23.49
C ASP A 838 -69.85 -58.77 23.31
N LEU A 839 -68.75 -58.65 22.56
CA LEU A 839 -67.73 -59.66 22.34
C LEU A 839 -66.74 -59.81 23.51
N TRP A 840 -66.50 -58.74 24.26
CA TRP A 840 -65.54 -58.70 25.36
C TRP A 840 -66.13 -59.30 26.63
N ASP A 841 -67.40 -58.97 26.92
CA ASP A 841 -68.21 -59.45 28.05
C ASP A 841 -68.68 -60.92 27.92
N ILE A 842 -68.22 -61.67 26.91
CA ILE A 842 -68.56 -63.09 26.77
C ILE A 842 -67.85 -63.89 27.87
N GLU A 843 -68.57 -64.24 28.94
CA GLU A 843 -68.12 -65.23 29.93
C GLU A 843 -67.73 -66.55 29.24
N ILE A 844 -66.50 -67.03 29.48
CA ILE A 844 -66.11 -68.38 29.07
C ILE A 844 -66.70 -69.41 30.07
N PRO A 845 -67.49 -70.39 29.60
CA PRO A 845 -68.16 -71.33 30.49
C PRO A 845 -67.20 -72.10 31.41
N TRP A 846 -67.62 -72.22 32.68
CA TRP A 846 -66.94 -72.89 33.80
C TRP A 846 -65.72 -72.17 34.42
N ASP A 847 -65.22 -71.09 33.81
CA ASP A 847 -64.12 -70.29 34.37
C ASP A 847 -64.59 -68.95 34.94
N GLY A 848 -65.69 -68.38 34.41
CA GLY A 848 -66.32 -67.16 34.94
C GLY A 848 -65.52 -65.86 34.68
N ARG A 849 -64.40 -65.97 33.97
CA ARG A 849 -63.69 -64.87 33.32
C ARG A 849 -64.35 -64.56 31.98
N THR A 850 -64.41 -63.28 31.63
CA THR A 850 -64.85 -62.79 30.31
C THR A 850 -63.78 -63.04 29.24
N LEU A 851 -64.13 -62.82 27.97
CA LEU A 851 -63.15 -62.88 26.88
C LEU A 851 -62.06 -61.79 27.07
N GLY A 852 -62.44 -60.62 27.59
CA GLY A 852 -61.50 -59.57 27.99
C GLY A 852 -60.51 -60.00 29.07
N ASP A 853 -60.99 -60.63 30.15
CA ASP A 853 -60.17 -61.13 31.26
C ASP A 853 -59.18 -62.23 30.84
N ILE A 854 -59.45 -62.93 29.72
CA ILE A 854 -58.62 -64.03 29.20
C ILE A 854 -57.66 -63.55 28.09
N LEU A 855 -58.03 -62.52 27.32
CA LEU A 855 -57.13 -61.86 26.38
C LEU A 855 -56.09 -60.98 27.08
N GLY A 856 -56.40 -60.45 28.27
CA GLY A 856 -55.45 -59.71 29.13
C GLY A 856 -54.98 -58.37 28.57
N ILE A 857 -55.51 -57.92 27.43
CA ILE A 857 -55.05 -56.72 26.69
C ILE A 857 -55.06 -55.46 27.57
N THR A 858 -56.04 -55.31 28.46
CA THR A 858 -56.11 -54.18 29.40
C THR A 858 -54.95 -54.17 30.41
N ASP A 859 -54.56 -55.34 30.92
CA ASP A 859 -53.41 -55.49 31.82
C ASP A 859 -52.07 -55.39 31.07
N VAL A 860 -52.02 -55.86 29.81
CA VAL A 860 -50.85 -55.66 28.93
C VAL A 860 -50.62 -54.17 28.68
N LEU A 861 -51.66 -53.41 28.33
CA LEU A 861 -51.57 -51.97 28.12
C LEU A 861 -51.28 -51.20 29.42
N ALA A 862 -51.88 -51.58 30.55
CA ALA A 862 -51.56 -51.03 31.86
C ALA A 862 -50.16 -51.42 32.39
N SER A 863 -49.53 -52.45 31.80
CA SER A 863 -48.15 -52.87 32.09
C SER A 863 -47.12 -52.37 31.08
N LEU A 864 -47.53 -51.63 30.03
CA LEU A 864 -46.60 -50.82 29.25
C LEU A 864 -45.93 -49.83 30.21
N PRO A 865 -44.60 -49.93 30.43
CA PRO A 865 -43.93 -49.07 31.39
C PRO A 865 -43.90 -47.63 30.86
N SER A 866 -43.75 -46.67 31.76
CA SER A 866 -43.18 -45.38 31.38
C SER A 866 -41.86 -45.65 30.65
N PHE A 867 -41.77 -45.25 29.38
CA PHE A 867 -40.75 -45.70 28.42
C PHE A 867 -39.35 -45.18 28.78
N ASP A 868 -38.71 -45.84 29.75
CA ASP A 868 -37.40 -45.47 30.29
C ASP A 868 -36.27 -46.12 29.47
N LEU A 869 -35.80 -45.37 28.47
CA LEU A 869 -34.69 -45.76 27.61
C LEU A 869 -33.37 -46.05 28.36
N SER A 870 -33.20 -45.60 29.61
CA SER A 870 -31.96 -45.87 30.37
C SER A 870 -31.75 -47.33 30.73
N GLY A 871 -32.82 -48.15 30.72
CA GLY A 871 -32.72 -49.60 30.85
C GLY A 871 -32.16 -50.31 29.60
N VAL A 872 -32.25 -49.67 28.42
CA VAL A 872 -31.84 -50.25 27.12
C VAL A 872 -30.54 -49.63 26.61
N LEU A 873 -30.44 -48.31 26.62
CA LEU A 873 -29.29 -47.54 26.14
C LEU A 873 -28.23 -47.30 27.23
N GLY A 874 -28.55 -47.59 28.49
CA GLY A 874 -27.69 -47.39 29.65
C GLY A 874 -27.61 -45.94 30.14
N ARG A 875 -26.98 -45.74 31.31
CA ARG A 875 -26.83 -44.44 31.99
C ARG A 875 -25.49 -44.35 32.71
N PRO A 876 -24.84 -43.17 32.81
CA PRO A 876 -23.59 -43.03 33.56
C PRO A 876 -23.82 -43.26 35.05
N THR A 877 -23.10 -44.22 35.63
CA THR A 877 -23.15 -44.52 37.06
C THR A 877 -21.93 -43.88 37.73
N GLY A 878 -22.13 -42.78 38.45
CA GLY A 878 -21.04 -42.02 39.08
C GLY A 878 -20.11 -41.33 38.07
N GLY A 879 -20.60 -40.99 36.88
CA GLY A 879 -19.82 -40.38 35.80
C GLY A 879 -19.09 -41.37 34.88
N VAL A 880 -19.30 -42.69 35.06
CA VAL A 880 -18.74 -43.74 34.19
C VAL A 880 -19.86 -44.42 33.42
N TRP A 881 -19.73 -44.47 32.10
CA TRP A 881 -20.64 -45.19 31.20
C TRP A 881 -20.46 -46.72 31.30
N ALA A 882 -21.55 -47.46 31.12
CA ALA A 882 -21.50 -48.93 31.11
C ALA A 882 -20.95 -49.44 29.77
N VAL A 883 -20.17 -50.54 29.79
CA VAL A 883 -19.50 -51.08 28.57
C VAL A 883 -20.49 -51.52 27.48
N GLY A 884 -21.74 -51.82 27.84
CA GLY A 884 -22.84 -52.11 26.90
C GLY A 884 -23.83 -50.95 26.67
N SER A 885 -23.56 -49.74 27.17
CA SER A 885 -24.38 -48.55 26.89
C SER A 885 -24.06 -47.98 25.51
N LEU A 886 -24.95 -47.12 24.98
CA LEU A 886 -24.74 -46.43 23.70
C LEU A 886 -23.38 -45.74 23.64
N ASN A 887 -23.03 -44.91 24.63
CA ASN A 887 -21.74 -44.20 24.68
C ASN A 887 -20.56 -45.15 24.93
N GLY A 888 -20.75 -46.25 25.66
CA GLY A 888 -19.70 -47.24 25.92
C GLY A 888 -19.33 -48.08 24.69
N LEU A 889 -20.33 -48.51 23.91
CA LEU A 889 -20.15 -49.20 22.64
C LEU A 889 -19.76 -48.24 21.52
N GLY A 890 -20.26 -47.01 21.57
CA GLY A 890 -19.99 -45.96 20.59
C GLY A 890 -18.54 -45.48 20.65
N GLN A 891 -18.02 -45.14 21.83
CA GLN A 891 -16.59 -44.84 21.99
C GLN A 891 -15.71 -46.02 21.55
N ALA A 892 -16.08 -47.26 21.88
CA ALA A 892 -15.33 -48.45 21.42
C ALA A 892 -15.35 -48.63 19.88
N PHE A 893 -16.35 -48.09 19.17
CA PHE A 893 -16.35 -48.00 17.70
C PHE A 893 -15.50 -46.83 17.19
N LEU A 894 -15.53 -45.67 17.85
CA LEU A 894 -14.72 -44.50 17.48
C LEU A 894 -13.21 -44.76 17.67
N ASP A 895 -12.82 -45.40 18.78
CA ASP A 895 -11.44 -45.84 19.04
C ASP A 895 -10.93 -46.78 17.94
N GLU A 896 -11.70 -47.82 17.59
CA GLU A 896 -11.34 -48.80 16.56
C GLU A 896 -11.43 -48.23 15.13
N LEU A 897 -12.21 -47.16 14.91
CA LEU A 897 -12.27 -46.43 13.65
C LEU A 897 -10.97 -45.66 13.39
N ASP A 898 -10.45 -44.95 14.39
CA ASP A 898 -9.18 -44.22 14.30
C ASP A 898 -7.98 -45.19 14.17
N LEU A 899 -7.99 -46.29 14.94
CA LEU A 899 -7.00 -47.36 14.81
C LEU A 899 -7.00 -48.04 13.42
N ALA A 900 -8.15 -48.11 12.75
CA ALA A 900 -8.29 -48.69 11.41
C ALA A 900 -8.21 -47.67 10.26
N LEU A 901 -8.07 -46.37 10.57
CA LEU A 901 -8.27 -45.25 9.64
C LEU A 901 -7.48 -45.39 8.33
N THR A 902 -6.21 -45.80 8.39
CA THR A 902 -5.32 -45.95 7.22
C THR A 902 -5.75 -47.07 6.26
N GLY A 903 -6.43 -48.11 6.75
CA GLY A 903 -7.03 -49.13 5.89
C GLY A 903 -8.36 -48.64 5.33
N LEU A 904 -9.22 -48.14 6.21
CA LEU A 904 -10.56 -47.66 5.88
C LEU A 904 -10.56 -46.51 4.88
N SER A 905 -9.57 -45.59 4.93
CA SER A 905 -9.45 -44.44 4.02
C SER A 905 -9.24 -44.80 2.55
N THR A 906 -9.08 -46.08 2.23
CA THR A 906 -8.98 -46.60 0.86
C THR A 906 -10.30 -47.18 0.31
N LEU A 907 -11.34 -47.27 1.14
CA LEU A 907 -12.66 -47.79 0.75
C LEU A 907 -13.48 -46.73 -0.01
N PRO A 908 -14.23 -47.09 -1.07
CA PRO A 908 -15.09 -46.15 -1.80
C PRO A 908 -16.09 -45.40 -0.91
N ASP A 909 -16.67 -46.08 0.08
CA ASP A 909 -17.66 -45.54 1.02
C ASP A 909 -17.03 -44.96 2.31
N PHE A 910 -15.71 -44.76 2.38
CA PHE A 910 -15.05 -44.24 3.58
C PHE A 910 -15.64 -42.92 4.07
N SER A 911 -16.01 -42.03 3.15
CA SER A 911 -16.60 -40.74 3.51
C SER A 911 -17.97 -40.87 4.20
N ARG A 912 -18.75 -41.92 3.87
CA ARG A 912 -20.01 -42.26 4.57
C ARG A 912 -19.72 -42.76 5.97
N LEU A 913 -18.72 -43.64 6.11
CA LEU A 913 -18.30 -44.17 7.40
C LEU A 913 -17.77 -43.06 8.34
N GLN A 914 -17.05 -42.07 7.81
CA GLN A 914 -16.59 -40.92 8.57
C GLN A 914 -17.76 -40.00 9.00
N ARG A 915 -18.81 -39.85 8.17
CA ARG A 915 -20.03 -39.10 8.58
C ARG A 915 -20.91 -39.89 9.56
N LEU A 916 -20.90 -41.21 9.49
CA LEU A 916 -21.56 -42.10 10.44
C LEU A 916 -20.95 -41.99 11.85
N SER A 917 -19.64 -41.74 11.96
CA SER A 917 -18.98 -41.58 13.25
C SER A 917 -19.30 -40.24 13.91
N TRP A 918 -19.41 -39.15 13.13
CA TRP A 918 -19.84 -37.84 13.65
C TRP A 918 -21.30 -37.84 14.11
N SER A 919 -22.21 -38.48 13.35
CA SER A 919 -23.63 -38.59 13.75
C SER A 919 -23.84 -39.52 14.96
N LEU A 920 -22.96 -40.51 15.18
CA LEU A 920 -22.92 -41.28 16.42
C LEU A 920 -22.47 -40.43 17.61
N ASP A 921 -21.44 -39.60 17.45
CA ASP A 921 -20.95 -38.72 18.50
C ASP A 921 -22.01 -37.66 18.88
N ASP A 922 -22.69 -37.06 17.90
CA ASP A 922 -23.85 -36.18 18.13
C ASP A 922 -24.97 -36.89 18.92
N LEU A 923 -25.28 -38.16 18.59
CA LEU A 923 -26.24 -38.97 19.35
C LEU A 923 -25.77 -39.26 20.78
N MET A 924 -24.49 -39.54 20.98
CA MET A 924 -23.89 -39.81 22.29
C MET A 924 -23.86 -38.56 23.19
N VAL A 925 -23.55 -37.40 22.63
CA VAL A 925 -23.61 -36.09 23.32
C VAL A 925 -25.05 -35.72 23.64
N ARG A 926 -26.00 -35.98 22.73
CA ARG A 926 -27.44 -35.79 22.99
C ARG A 926 -27.94 -36.72 24.10
N TRP A 927 -27.50 -37.99 24.12
CA TRP A 927 -27.81 -38.94 25.17
C TRP A 927 -27.17 -38.58 26.53
N GLU A 928 -26.00 -37.91 26.54
CA GLU A 928 -25.42 -37.32 27.76
C GLU A 928 -26.25 -36.19 28.36
N GLY A 929 -27.01 -35.45 27.54
CA GLY A 929 -27.94 -34.41 27.99
C GLY A 929 -29.30 -34.92 28.52
N TRP A 930 -29.55 -36.23 28.52
CA TRP A 930 -30.87 -36.81 28.78
C TRP A 930 -31.34 -36.70 30.25
N VAL A 931 -32.65 -36.51 30.42
CA VAL A 931 -33.33 -36.44 31.74
C VAL A 931 -34.49 -37.45 31.78
N PRO A 932 -34.56 -38.34 32.78
CA PRO A 932 -35.61 -39.36 32.83
C PRO A 932 -37.05 -38.81 32.81
N GLY A 933 -37.88 -39.40 31.92
CA GLY A 933 -39.32 -39.16 31.87
C GLY A 933 -39.78 -38.10 30.87
N THR A 934 -38.91 -37.59 30.00
CA THR A 934 -39.27 -36.64 28.94
C THR A 934 -39.66 -37.37 27.64
N SER A 935 -40.88 -37.93 27.60
CA SER A 935 -41.36 -38.78 26.49
C SER A 935 -41.16 -38.19 25.08
N GLY A 936 -41.34 -36.88 24.89
CA GLY A 936 -41.09 -36.23 23.60
C GLY A 936 -39.61 -36.24 23.16
N PHE A 937 -38.67 -36.17 24.11
CA PHE A 937 -37.26 -36.42 23.81
C PHE A 937 -37.03 -37.89 23.51
N ASP A 938 -37.60 -38.81 24.31
CA ASP A 938 -37.38 -40.26 24.19
C ASP A 938 -37.81 -40.78 22.80
N LEU A 939 -38.96 -40.31 22.31
CA LEU A 939 -39.50 -40.67 20.99
C LEU A 939 -38.68 -40.06 19.84
N SER A 940 -38.32 -38.77 19.92
CA SER A 940 -37.48 -38.11 18.91
C SER A 940 -36.08 -38.75 18.84
N PHE A 941 -35.46 -39.02 20.00
CA PHE A 941 -34.16 -39.67 20.09
C PHE A 941 -34.18 -41.09 19.50
N MET A 942 -35.26 -41.86 19.71
CA MET A 942 -35.42 -43.16 19.09
C MET A 942 -35.60 -43.07 17.56
N GLY A 943 -36.22 -42.00 17.05
CA GLY A 943 -36.28 -41.72 15.61
C GLY A 943 -34.89 -41.50 15.00
N ASP A 944 -34.07 -40.65 15.61
CA ASP A 944 -32.71 -40.37 15.15
C ASP A 944 -31.77 -41.59 15.31
N LEU A 945 -31.87 -42.33 16.43
CA LEU A 945 -31.11 -43.57 16.63
C LEU A 945 -31.50 -44.66 15.62
N ALA A 946 -32.80 -44.78 15.30
CA ALA A 946 -33.28 -45.70 14.27
C ALA A 946 -32.77 -45.30 12.89
N ALA A 947 -32.79 -44.01 12.55
CA ALA A 947 -32.24 -43.48 11.29
C ALA A 947 -30.71 -43.70 11.19
N TRP A 948 -29.96 -43.51 12.28
CA TRP A 948 -28.53 -43.81 12.34
C TRP A 948 -28.26 -45.31 12.14
N ALA A 949 -28.97 -46.18 12.86
CA ALA A 949 -28.85 -47.64 12.72
C ALA A 949 -29.21 -48.13 11.29
N VAL A 950 -30.09 -47.40 10.62
CA VAL A 950 -30.57 -47.63 9.24
C VAL A 950 -29.48 -47.42 8.18
N GLU A 951 -28.59 -46.44 8.38
CA GLU A 951 -27.42 -46.19 7.52
C GLU A 951 -26.21 -47.00 7.97
N ALA A 952 -26.02 -47.14 9.28
CA ALA A 952 -24.97 -47.96 9.88
C ALA A 952 -24.98 -49.40 9.37
N ASN A 953 -26.16 -50.02 9.22
CA ASN A 953 -26.29 -51.36 8.64
C ASN A 953 -25.88 -51.42 7.15
N LEU A 954 -26.12 -50.37 6.35
CA LEU A 954 -25.68 -50.32 4.96
C LEU A 954 -24.16 -50.21 4.86
N VAL A 955 -23.56 -49.29 5.63
CA VAL A 955 -22.10 -49.12 5.69
C VAL A 955 -21.44 -50.41 6.19
N PHE A 956 -21.98 -51.05 7.23
CA PHE A 956 -21.45 -52.31 7.77
C PHE A 956 -21.49 -53.47 6.77
N ALA A 957 -22.55 -53.57 5.96
CA ALA A 957 -22.69 -54.58 4.90
C ALA A 957 -21.69 -54.38 3.74
N ALA A 958 -21.24 -53.14 3.49
CA ALA A 958 -20.24 -52.82 2.48
C ALA A 958 -18.78 -53.14 2.91
N LEU A 959 -18.52 -53.34 4.21
CA LEU A 959 -17.16 -53.58 4.72
C LEU A 959 -16.61 -54.95 4.28
N PRO A 960 -15.37 -55.02 3.73
CA PRO A 960 -14.76 -56.27 3.27
C PRO A 960 -14.74 -57.36 4.33
N ALA A 961 -15.55 -58.41 4.13
CA ALA A 961 -15.76 -59.46 5.12
C ALA A 961 -14.53 -60.33 5.41
N SER A 962 -13.51 -60.28 4.53
CA SER A 962 -12.31 -61.13 4.54
C SER A 962 -11.01 -60.40 4.91
N ASP A 963 -11.05 -59.11 5.26
CA ASP A 963 -9.84 -58.37 5.64
C ASP A 963 -9.48 -58.60 7.12
N PRO A 964 -8.31 -59.19 7.44
CA PRO A 964 -7.90 -59.40 8.82
C PRO A 964 -7.68 -58.10 9.59
N ALA A 965 -7.24 -57.03 8.94
CA ALA A 965 -6.93 -55.75 9.59
C ALA A 965 -8.18 -55.05 10.12
N LEU A 966 -9.33 -55.27 9.47
CA LEU A 966 -10.62 -54.69 9.88
C LEU A 966 -11.41 -55.57 10.87
N THR A 967 -10.83 -56.66 11.38
CA THR A 967 -11.54 -57.63 12.25
C THR A 967 -12.06 -57.00 13.55
N ASN A 968 -11.24 -56.19 14.22
CA ASN A 968 -11.60 -55.58 15.50
C ASN A 968 -12.60 -54.44 15.29
N PHE A 969 -12.35 -53.55 14.34
CA PHE A 969 -13.29 -52.52 13.89
C PHE A 969 -14.67 -53.09 13.53
N ARG A 970 -14.74 -54.16 12.71
CA ARG A 970 -16.01 -54.84 12.41
C ARG A 970 -16.66 -55.49 13.64
N LEU A 971 -15.88 -55.89 14.65
CA LEU A 971 -16.43 -56.39 15.91
C LEU A 971 -17.01 -55.26 16.77
N ALA A 972 -16.32 -54.13 16.91
CA ALA A 972 -16.82 -52.97 17.63
C ALA A 972 -18.10 -52.41 16.98
N PHE A 973 -18.07 -52.22 15.67
CA PHE A 973 -19.22 -51.75 14.88
C PHE A 973 -20.42 -52.72 14.97
N GLY A 974 -20.19 -54.03 14.86
CA GLY A 974 -21.25 -55.04 15.01
C GLY A 974 -21.82 -55.15 16.44
N ARG A 975 -21.00 -54.90 17.47
CA ARG A 975 -21.45 -54.81 18.88
C ARG A 975 -22.34 -53.60 19.11
N LEU A 976 -21.95 -52.44 18.57
CA LEU A 976 -22.72 -51.20 18.63
C LEU A 976 -24.09 -51.37 17.94
N LEU A 977 -24.11 -51.91 16.71
CA LEU A 977 -25.34 -52.20 15.96
C LEU A 977 -26.32 -53.14 16.70
N SER A 978 -25.80 -54.09 17.49
CA SER A 978 -26.62 -55.04 18.25
C SER A 978 -26.85 -54.63 19.72
N LEU A 979 -26.30 -53.49 20.16
CA LEU A 979 -26.19 -53.05 21.57
C LEU A 979 -25.67 -54.12 22.54
N ASP A 980 -24.82 -55.04 22.08
CA ASP A 980 -24.35 -56.18 22.87
C ASP A 980 -22.83 -56.30 22.92
N ALA A 981 -22.25 -55.80 24.01
CA ALA A 981 -20.81 -55.91 24.31
C ALA A 981 -20.31 -57.37 24.42
N THR A 982 -21.19 -58.35 24.64
CA THR A 982 -20.83 -59.76 24.81
C THR A 982 -20.56 -60.51 23.50
N LYS A 983 -20.97 -59.95 22.34
CA LYS A 983 -20.61 -60.52 21.03
C LYS A 983 -19.09 -60.64 20.89
N THR A 984 -18.63 -61.68 20.19
CA THR A 984 -17.21 -61.95 19.90
C THR A 984 -16.98 -62.10 18.41
N SER A 985 -15.73 -62.09 17.94
CA SER A 985 -15.40 -62.21 16.51
C SER A 985 -15.92 -63.49 15.85
N ALA A 986 -16.22 -64.54 16.62
CA ALA A 986 -16.89 -65.75 16.13
C ALA A 986 -18.31 -65.47 15.61
N TRP A 987 -19.06 -64.53 16.21
CA TRP A 987 -20.41 -64.16 15.78
C TRP A 987 -20.42 -63.54 14.38
N LEU A 988 -19.41 -62.72 14.04
CA LEU A 988 -19.23 -62.15 12.70
C LEU A 988 -19.13 -63.23 11.60
N SER A 989 -18.62 -64.43 11.92
CA SER A 989 -18.46 -65.51 10.94
C SER A 989 -19.77 -66.22 10.56
N GLY A 990 -20.86 -65.97 11.29
CA GLY A 990 -22.21 -66.46 10.94
C GLY A 990 -22.95 -65.58 9.94
N LEU A 991 -22.49 -64.35 9.70
CA LEU A 991 -23.17 -63.36 8.85
C LEU A 991 -22.75 -63.56 7.38
N THR A 992 -23.66 -64.10 6.56
CA THR A 992 -23.38 -64.40 5.14
C THR A 992 -24.23 -63.58 4.17
N LEU A 993 -23.57 -62.90 3.23
CA LEU A 993 -24.16 -61.90 2.32
C LEU A 993 -25.31 -62.40 1.44
N THR A 994 -25.40 -63.71 1.15
CA THR A 994 -26.44 -64.30 0.30
C THR A 994 -27.71 -64.70 1.05
N GLY A 995 -27.82 -64.38 2.34
CA GLY A 995 -28.93 -64.77 3.20
C GLY A 995 -29.10 -63.84 4.40
N LEU A 996 -29.19 -62.53 4.14
CA LEU A 996 -29.43 -61.50 5.16
C LEU A 996 -30.88 -61.54 5.70
N ASN A 997 -31.19 -62.52 6.54
CA ASN A 997 -32.18 -62.33 7.60
C ASN A 997 -31.44 -61.64 8.77
N LEU A 998 -31.86 -60.42 9.12
CA LEU A 998 -31.13 -59.54 10.05
C LEU A 998 -31.59 -59.68 11.51
N ASP A 999 -32.34 -60.74 11.82
CA ASP A 999 -32.98 -61.05 13.11
C ASP A 999 -32.02 -61.08 14.31
N GLY A 1000 -30.70 -61.19 14.08
CA GLY A 1000 -29.67 -61.16 15.12
C GLY A 1000 -28.84 -59.88 15.17
N LEU A 1001 -29.20 -58.85 14.38
CA LEU A 1001 -28.46 -57.60 14.16
C LEU A 1001 -29.32 -56.33 14.28
N MET A 1002 -30.65 -56.47 14.41
CA MET A 1002 -31.48 -55.39 14.93
C MET A 1002 -31.11 -55.12 16.40
N LEU A 1003 -31.38 -53.89 16.89
CA LEU A 1003 -31.09 -53.47 18.25
C LEU A 1003 -31.79 -54.41 19.25
N GLY A 1004 -31.02 -55.13 20.08
CA GLY A 1004 -31.43 -56.31 20.86
C GLY A 1004 -32.40 -56.04 22.01
N GLY A 1005 -33.57 -55.53 21.68
CA GLY A 1005 -34.65 -55.07 22.57
C GLY A 1005 -35.86 -54.51 21.82
N LEU A 1006 -35.74 -54.23 20.51
CA LEU A 1006 -36.87 -53.82 19.65
C LEU A 1006 -37.64 -54.99 19.02
N ASP A 1007 -37.21 -56.24 19.18
CA ASP A 1007 -37.95 -57.42 18.71
C ASP A 1007 -39.39 -57.43 19.29
N GLY A 1008 -39.52 -57.08 20.58
CA GLY A 1008 -40.81 -56.92 21.25
C GLY A 1008 -41.67 -55.77 20.71
N PHE A 1009 -41.14 -54.86 19.89
CA PHE A 1009 -41.88 -53.82 19.17
C PHE A 1009 -42.38 -54.33 17.80
N GLY A 1010 -41.63 -55.23 17.16
CA GLY A 1010 -42.11 -56.00 16.01
C GLY A 1010 -43.25 -56.93 16.39
N ASP A 1011 -43.08 -57.70 17.47
CA ASP A 1011 -44.12 -58.57 18.05
C ASP A 1011 -45.35 -57.75 18.51
N LEU A 1012 -45.17 -56.52 19.00
CA LEU A 1012 -46.29 -55.63 19.33
C LEU A 1012 -47.09 -55.23 18.08
N ILE A 1013 -46.42 -54.94 16.97
CA ILE A 1013 -47.06 -54.52 15.71
C ILE A 1013 -47.73 -55.72 15.00
N GLU A 1014 -47.13 -56.90 14.97
CA GLU A 1014 -47.81 -58.11 14.48
C GLU A 1014 -48.97 -58.54 15.39
N GLY A 1015 -48.80 -58.41 16.72
CA GLY A 1015 -49.85 -58.65 17.70
C GLY A 1015 -51.06 -57.71 17.59
N LEU A 1016 -50.84 -56.47 17.14
CA LEU A 1016 -51.91 -55.50 16.88
C LEU A 1016 -52.70 -55.78 15.58
N PHE A 1017 -52.15 -56.55 14.63
CA PHE A 1017 -52.78 -56.82 13.32
C PHE A 1017 -52.67 -58.30 12.89
N PRO A 1018 -53.35 -59.24 13.60
CA PRO A 1018 -53.34 -60.66 13.24
C PRO A 1018 -53.99 -60.92 11.87
N THR A 1019 -53.20 -61.37 10.91
CA THR A 1019 -53.71 -61.83 9.60
C THR A 1019 -54.41 -63.19 9.71
N VAL A 1020 -55.57 -63.33 9.06
CA VAL A 1020 -56.44 -64.48 9.26
C VAL A 1020 -55.96 -65.71 8.46
N SER A 1021 -55.23 -66.59 9.16
CA SER A 1021 -54.93 -68.01 8.83
C SER A 1021 -54.05 -68.29 7.60
N GLY A 1022 -53.03 -69.14 7.76
CA GLY A 1022 -52.24 -69.60 6.59
C GLY A 1022 -51.20 -70.68 6.84
N LEU A 1023 -50.37 -70.57 7.89
CA LEU A 1023 -49.27 -71.50 8.15
C LEU A 1023 -49.18 -71.93 9.62
N SER A 1024 -48.71 -73.15 9.85
CA SER A 1024 -48.33 -73.65 11.18
C SER A 1024 -46.85 -74.00 11.21
N VAL A 1025 -46.14 -73.52 12.24
CA VAL A 1025 -44.73 -73.86 12.50
C VAL A 1025 -44.61 -74.30 13.96
N ASN A 1026 -44.27 -75.57 14.17
CA ASN A 1026 -43.92 -76.07 15.50
C ASN A 1026 -42.47 -75.68 15.83
N VAL A 1027 -42.25 -75.01 16.96
CA VAL A 1027 -40.92 -74.86 17.56
C VAL A 1027 -40.90 -75.62 18.89
N THR A 1028 -39.95 -76.55 19.05
CA THR A 1028 -39.83 -77.37 20.26
C THR A 1028 -38.89 -76.68 21.25
N PRO A 1029 -39.30 -76.36 22.49
CA PRO A 1029 -38.45 -75.65 23.44
C PRO A 1029 -37.36 -76.56 24.01
N SER A 1030 -36.09 -76.14 23.89
CA SER A 1030 -34.94 -76.75 24.56
C SER A 1030 -34.72 -76.10 25.94
N LEU A 1031 -34.93 -76.86 27.01
CA LEU A 1031 -34.80 -76.37 28.39
C LEU A 1031 -33.34 -76.20 28.82
N GLY A 1032 -32.95 -74.96 29.13
CA GLY A 1032 -31.58 -74.55 29.53
C GLY A 1032 -31.46 -73.98 30.95
N THR A 1033 -31.88 -74.75 31.97
CA THR A 1033 -31.55 -74.57 33.41
C THR A 1033 -31.66 -73.16 34.04
N VAL A 1034 -32.74 -72.93 34.81
CA VAL A 1034 -32.86 -71.83 35.77
C VAL A 1034 -32.68 -72.35 37.22
N PRO A 1035 -31.89 -71.71 38.10
CA PRO A 1035 -31.87 -72.00 39.53
C PRO A 1035 -33.18 -71.57 40.22
N SER A 1036 -33.74 -72.42 41.08
CA SER A 1036 -35.14 -72.32 41.54
C SER A 1036 -35.37 -71.40 42.76
N THR A 1037 -36.56 -70.76 42.82
CA THR A 1037 -37.51 -70.65 43.98
C THR A 1037 -38.56 -69.54 43.71
N THR A 1038 -39.88 -69.67 43.98
CA THR A 1038 -40.69 -70.82 44.43
C THR A 1038 -42.10 -70.82 43.79
N THR A 1039 -42.51 -72.02 43.36
CA THR A 1039 -43.78 -72.47 42.75
C THR A 1039 -45.10 -72.02 43.42
N LYS A 1040 -46.11 -71.62 42.61
CA LYS A 1040 -47.51 -72.17 42.49
C LYS A 1040 -48.47 -71.14 41.86
N ALA A 1041 -49.47 -71.40 40.99
CA ALA A 1041 -49.93 -72.52 40.13
C ALA A 1041 -51.46 -72.75 40.26
N LEU A 1042 -52.13 -72.99 39.12
CA LEU A 1042 -53.58 -73.19 38.89
C LEU A 1042 -54.45 -71.92 39.05
N VAL A 1043 -55.50 -71.69 38.25
CA VAL A 1043 -56.04 -72.49 37.11
C VAL A 1043 -55.82 -71.76 35.78
#